data_AF-A0A8B8MDM9-F1
#
_entry.id   AF-A0A8B8MDM9-F1
#
_cell.length_a   1.000
_cell.length_b   1.000
_cell.length_c   1.000
_cell.angle_alpha   90.00
_cell.angle_beta   90.00
_cell.angle_gamma   90.00
#
_symmetry.space_group_name_H-M   'P 1'
#
loop_
_entity.id
_entity.type
_entity.pdbx_description
1 polymer ?
#
loop_
_entity_poly.entity_id
_entity_poly.type
_entity_poly.pdbx_seq_one_letter_code
_entity_poly.pdbx_strand_id
1 'polypeptide(L)'
;MGKQKQQIISRFFAPKPKIPSSNTDSSSSPRPNPPTPKISATVTFSPSKRRLTSELTSPHKLPKLSPHTQNPLPPPPHPSLHQRFLQKLLEPSSPQQPHSSSKPLKYTPLEEQVVDLKAKYPDVLLMIEVGYKYRFFGQDAEDAARVLGIYAHMDHNFLTASIPTFRLNVHVRRLVSAGYKVGVVKQTETAAIKAHGSNRLGPFCRGLSALYTKATLEASRDLGGGEEGCGAESNYLLCVVEKSILGEKVKCGVEGGFDVRIGMVAVEISTGDVVYGEFNDNFLRSALEAVVLSLSPAELLLGDPLSKQTEKLLLDFAGPASNVRVEHVSRDCFATGGALAEVMTLYENMHVCSPSDSMQSNELTENSGQQVVIKEVMNMPDLAVQAFALTIRHLKEFGFERILCSGASLRPFSNNTEMTLSANALQQLEVLKNNSDGSEIGSLLHVMNHTLTIFGSRLLRHWVSHPLCDQTLICARLHAVSEIAESMGSCNVVNNLGCVEEDPDVAIVQPELAYILSLVLTTLGRAPDIQRGITRIFHCTATPSEFVAVIQAILSAGKQLQQLNIGEGNNNSLCSNLLKKLILTASSGSVIGNAAKMLSSLNKDSADQGDLTNLIIASDGQFPEVIRARKAFKMAVEQLDSLIDLYRKQLGMKNLEFMSVSGTTHLIELSTDVKVPSNWVKVNSTKKMIRYHPPEVVTALDKLSLANEELTVACRAAWDSFLRDFSKHYAEFQAAVQALAALDCLHSLAILSRNKGYVCPVFVDDYEPVQIQICSGRHPVLETTLQDNFVPNDTNMHADREYCQIVTGPNMGGKSCYVRQVALIAIMAQHHQQKYMSWMGSTPGWVLLTVFSKGEAPS
;
A
#
# COMPACT_ATOMS: atom_id res chain seq x y z
N MET A 1 8.35 -26.39 -40.52
CA MET A 1 9.13 -27.32 -39.67
C MET A 1 10.15 -26.50 -38.90
N GLY A 2 10.54 -26.77 -37.65
CA GLY A 2 10.08 -27.79 -36.69
C GLY A 2 9.89 -27.17 -35.30
N LYS A 3 9.22 -27.89 -34.39
CA LYS A 3 8.89 -27.42 -33.03
C LYS A 3 10.10 -27.57 -32.10
N GLN A 4 10.39 -26.56 -31.28
CA GLN A 4 11.30 -26.72 -30.13
C GLN A 4 10.65 -27.63 -29.08
N LYS A 5 11.44 -28.56 -28.53
CA LYS A 5 11.01 -29.49 -27.48
C LYS A 5 11.24 -28.86 -26.10
N GLN A 6 10.18 -28.73 -25.31
CA GLN A 6 10.32 -28.60 -23.86
C GLN A 6 10.96 -29.89 -23.32
N GLN A 7 12.03 -29.78 -22.54
CA GLN A 7 12.59 -30.91 -21.79
C GLN A 7 12.09 -30.88 -20.35
N ILE A 8 11.40 -31.94 -19.96
CA ILE A 8 10.98 -32.25 -18.59
C ILE A 8 11.88 -33.40 -18.10
N ILE A 9 12.65 -33.17 -17.04
CA ILE A 9 13.46 -34.11 -16.21
C ILE A 9 13.99 -33.24 -15.05
N SER A 10 14.00 -33.62 -13.77
CA SER A 10 13.68 -34.89 -13.10
C SER A 10 13.01 -34.67 -11.74
N ARG A 11 12.01 -35.50 -11.41
CA ARG A 11 11.72 -35.89 -10.02
C ARG A 11 12.58 -37.10 -9.67
N PHE A 12 13.48 -37.01 -8.69
CA PHE A 12 13.98 -38.13 -7.89
C PHE A 12 14.59 -37.59 -6.58
N PHE A 13 14.73 -38.45 -5.57
CA PHE A 13 15.12 -38.16 -4.17
C PHE A 13 14.05 -37.53 -3.27
N ALA A 14 13.32 -38.41 -2.57
CA ALA A 14 12.71 -38.13 -1.28
C ALA A 14 12.63 -39.46 -0.48
N PRO A 15 13.39 -39.65 0.61
CA PRO A 15 13.21 -40.80 1.50
C PRO A 15 12.03 -40.53 2.45
N LYS A 16 11.18 -41.55 2.68
CA LYS A 16 10.11 -41.49 3.68
C LYS A 16 10.70 -41.59 5.09
N PRO A 17 10.31 -40.74 6.06
CA PRO A 17 10.70 -40.94 7.45
C PRO A 17 10.00 -42.19 8.03
N LYS A 18 10.77 -43.02 8.74
CA LYS A 18 10.25 -44.13 9.56
C LYS A 18 10.02 -43.62 10.98
N ILE A 19 8.88 -43.98 11.58
CA ILE A 19 8.61 -43.75 13.00
C ILE A 19 9.19 -44.95 13.80
N PRO A 20 10.05 -44.73 14.81
CA PRO A 20 10.40 -45.77 15.77
C PRO A 20 9.35 -45.85 16.89
N SER A 21 9.05 -47.08 17.31
CA SER A 21 8.13 -47.40 18.40
C SER A 21 8.88 -47.78 19.68
N SER A 22 8.48 -47.24 20.83
CA SER A 22 8.79 -47.84 22.14
C SER A 22 7.79 -47.47 23.24
N ASN A 23 7.21 -48.52 23.83
CA ASN A 23 6.62 -48.60 25.19
C ASN A 23 7.64 -48.07 26.27
N THR A 24 7.38 -47.75 27.55
CA THR A 24 6.25 -47.72 28.51
C THR A 24 6.76 -46.96 29.79
N ASP A 25 6.06 -46.66 30.91
CA ASP A 25 4.68 -46.86 31.41
C ASP A 25 4.35 -45.82 32.51
N SER A 26 3.06 -45.66 32.87
CA SER A 26 2.53 -45.16 34.17
C SER A 26 2.88 -43.71 34.63
N SER A 27 2.09 -42.96 35.42
CA SER A 27 0.71 -43.07 35.89
C SER A 27 0.22 -41.71 36.45
N SER A 28 -1.06 -41.37 36.29
CA SER A 28 -1.92 -40.60 37.25
C SER A 28 -3.23 -40.15 36.58
N SER A 29 -4.26 -39.89 37.39
CA SER A 29 -5.69 -39.87 36.99
C SER A 29 -6.32 -38.46 36.90
N PRO A 30 -7.52 -38.31 36.28
CA PRO A 30 -7.93 -37.04 35.64
C PRO A 30 -9.01 -36.24 36.37
N ARG A 31 -9.23 -34.98 35.95
CA ARG A 31 -10.50 -34.20 36.04
C ARG A 31 -10.48 -33.00 35.04
N PRO A 32 -11.62 -32.31 34.76
CA PRO A 32 -12.02 -32.06 33.38
C PRO A 32 -11.97 -30.59 32.90
N ASN A 33 -11.87 -30.41 31.58
CA ASN A 33 -12.00 -29.10 30.92
C ASN A 33 -13.45 -28.82 30.45
N PRO A 34 -13.88 -27.54 30.41
CA PRO A 34 -15.23 -27.12 30.00
C PRO A 34 -15.43 -27.11 28.47
N PRO A 35 -16.69 -27.07 27.98
CA PRO A 35 -17.00 -27.20 26.56
C PRO A 35 -16.77 -25.90 25.77
N THR A 36 -16.19 -26.03 24.57
CA THR A 36 -16.10 -24.96 23.57
C THR A 36 -17.39 -24.84 22.72
N PRO A 37 -17.77 -23.63 22.28
CA PRO A 37 -19.00 -23.41 21.53
C PRO A 37 -18.89 -23.86 20.07
N LYS A 38 -19.99 -24.37 19.52
CA LYS A 38 -20.10 -24.78 18.11
C LYS A 38 -20.26 -23.56 17.20
N ILE A 39 -19.30 -23.30 16.32
CA ILE A 39 -19.44 -22.36 15.20
C ILE A 39 -19.94 -23.11 13.97
N SER A 40 -20.88 -22.51 13.24
CA SER A 40 -21.57 -23.12 12.10
C SER A 40 -20.83 -22.91 10.78
N ALA A 41 -20.67 -23.99 10.03
CA ALA A 41 -20.40 -24.09 8.59
C ALA A 41 -19.86 -22.84 7.84
N THR A 42 -18.52 -22.73 7.74
CA THR A 42 -17.87 -22.00 6.63
C THR A 42 -17.68 -22.96 5.45
N VAL A 43 -18.28 -22.65 4.29
CA VAL A 43 -18.13 -23.44 3.07
C VAL A 43 -16.88 -22.97 2.31
N THR A 44 -15.79 -23.72 2.42
CA THR A 44 -14.58 -23.53 1.61
C THR A 44 -14.74 -24.14 0.22
N PHE A 45 -14.66 -23.32 -0.83
CA PHE A 45 -14.55 -23.77 -2.21
C PHE A 45 -13.10 -23.62 -2.69
N SER A 46 -12.41 -24.74 -2.96
CA SER A 46 -11.10 -24.72 -3.60
C SER A 46 -11.24 -24.85 -5.14
N PRO A 47 -10.54 -24.02 -5.94
CA PRO A 47 -10.65 -24.05 -7.40
C PRO A 47 -9.70 -25.06 -8.04
N SER A 48 -9.93 -26.36 -7.84
CA SER A 48 -9.02 -27.42 -8.31
C SER A 48 -9.71 -28.64 -8.92
N LYS A 49 -10.31 -28.47 -10.12
CA LYS A 49 -10.44 -29.49 -11.22
C LYS A 49 -11.42 -29.02 -12.31
N ARG A 50 -10.92 -28.64 -13.49
CA ARG A 50 -11.70 -28.66 -14.74
C ARG A 50 -10.82 -28.79 -15.98
N ARG A 51 -10.67 -30.03 -16.47
CA ARG A 51 -10.38 -30.36 -17.87
C ARG A 51 -10.69 -31.84 -18.11
N LEU A 52 -11.37 -32.13 -19.23
CA LEU A 52 -11.68 -33.47 -19.77
C LEU A 52 -12.70 -34.28 -18.91
N THR A 53 -13.69 -34.99 -19.46
CA THR A 53 -14.06 -35.31 -20.85
C THR A 53 -15.59 -35.27 -21.05
N SER A 54 -16.03 -35.17 -22.30
CA SER A 54 -17.38 -35.48 -22.76
C SER A 54 -17.49 -36.96 -23.16
N GLU A 55 -18.59 -37.64 -22.81
CA GLU A 55 -19.24 -38.66 -23.66
C GLU A 55 -20.61 -39.09 -23.09
N LEU A 56 -21.47 -39.63 -23.96
CA LEU A 56 -22.87 -39.98 -23.65
C LEU A 56 -23.00 -41.35 -22.98
N THR A 57 -23.99 -41.53 -22.10
CA THR A 57 -25.01 -42.62 -22.17
C THR A 57 -26.05 -42.52 -21.03
N SER A 58 -27.18 -43.20 -21.21
CA SER A 58 -28.36 -43.28 -20.30
C SER A 58 -28.79 -44.76 -20.16
N PRO A 59 -29.85 -45.19 -19.41
CA PRO A 59 -30.80 -44.44 -18.57
C PRO A 59 -31.16 -45.11 -17.20
N HIS A 60 -32.18 -44.56 -16.52
CA HIS A 60 -33.06 -45.17 -15.49
C HIS A 60 -32.61 -45.35 -14.02
N LYS A 61 -33.14 -44.51 -13.11
CA LYS A 61 -34.33 -44.80 -12.25
C LYS A 61 -34.62 -43.64 -11.27
N LEU A 62 -35.89 -43.26 -11.14
CA LEU A 62 -36.40 -42.27 -10.18
C LEU A 62 -37.12 -42.96 -9.00
N PRO A 63 -36.85 -42.60 -7.73
CA PRO A 63 -37.71 -42.92 -6.60
C PRO A 63 -38.89 -41.94 -6.45
N LYS A 64 -39.95 -42.37 -5.76
CA LYS A 64 -41.26 -41.70 -5.69
C LYS A 64 -41.35 -40.68 -4.53
N LEU A 65 -42.14 -39.62 -4.74
CA LEU A 65 -42.68 -38.76 -3.67
C LEU A 65 -44.12 -39.18 -3.30
N SER A 66 -44.49 -38.97 -2.04
CA SER A 66 -45.80 -39.27 -1.45
C SER A 66 -46.79 -38.06 -1.56
N PRO A 67 -48.11 -38.26 -1.35
CA PRO A 67 -49.15 -37.43 -1.99
C PRO A 67 -49.82 -36.36 -1.11
N HIS A 68 -50.67 -35.57 -1.79
CA HIS A 68 -51.55 -34.47 -1.33
C HIS A 68 -50.83 -33.11 -1.14
N THR A 69 -51.30 -31.98 -1.68
CA THR A 69 -52.66 -31.61 -2.17
C THR A 69 -52.72 -31.15 -3.64
N GLN A 70 -53.93 -31.08 -4.19
CA GLN A 70 -54.23 -30.85 -5.61
C GLN A 70 -54.29 -29.35 -5.98
N ASN A 71 -53.94 -29.03 -7.24
CA ASN A 71 -54.40 -27.85 -7.98
C ASN A 71 -54.63 -28.26 -9.46
N PRO A 72 -55.52 -27.59 -10.22
CA PRO A 72 -56.00 -28.09 -11.51
C PRO A 72 -54.95 -28.05 -12.64
N LEU A 73 -55.10 -28.97 -13.60
CA LEU A 73 -54.22 -29.12 -14.77
C LEU A 73 -54.29 -27.93 -15.74
N PRO A 74 -53.15 -27.43 -16.26
CA PRO A 74 -53.12 -26.58 -17.44
C PRO A 74 -53.26 -27.41 -18.74
N PRO A 75 -53.72 -26.79 -19.86
CA PRO A 75 -53.82 -27.45 -21.17
C PRO A 75 -52.45 -27.79 -21.79
N PRO A 76 -52.39 -28.68 -22.81
CA PRO A 76 -51.13 -29.15 -23.37
C PRO A 76 -50.30 -28.03 -24.05
N PRO A 77 -48.97 -28.15 -24.07
CA PRO A 77 -48.09 -27.09 -24.58
C PRO A 77 -48.16 -26.96 -26.10
N HIS A 78 -48.54 -25.78 -26.60
CA HIS A 78 -48.41 -25.44 -28.01
C HIS A 78 -46.91 -25.36 -28.41
N PRO A 79 -46.45 -26.08 -29.46
CA PRO A 79 -45.03 -26.15 -29.83
C PRO A 79 -44.46 -24.84 -30.42
N SER A 80 -45.27 -23.80 -30.62
CA SER A 80 -44.91 -22.60 -31.37
C SER A 80 -44.02 -21.60 -30.63
N LEU A 81 -43.98 -21.58 -29.30
CA LEU A 81 -43.20 -20.58 -28.54
C LEU A 81 -41.72 -20.95 -28.43
N HIS A 82 -41.40 -22.22 -28.13
CA HIS A 82 -40.01 -22.67 -28.05
C HIS A 82 -39.31 -22.62 -29.42
N GLN A 83 -40.03 -22.98 -30.49
CA GLN A 83 -39.51 -22.90 -31.85
C GLN A 83 -39.28 -21.45 -32.29
N ARG A 84 -40.19 -20.51 -31.97
CA ARG A 84 -39.96 -19.07 -32.18
C ARG A 84 -38.79 -18.52 -31.37
N PHE A 85 -38.57 -19.00 -30.15
CA PHE A 85 -37.43 -18.58 -29.32
C PHE A 85 -36.09 -19.00 -29.94
N LEU A 86 -35.98 -20.25 -30.40
CA LEU A 86 -34.77 -20.76 -31.08
C LEU A 86 -34.53 -20.07 -32.42
N GLN A 87 -35.58 -19.78 -33.19
CA GLN A 87 -35.45 -19.09 -34.48
C GLN A 87 -34.93 -17.65 -34.30
N LYS A 88 -35.36 -16.95 -33.24
CA LYS A 88 -34.86 -15.61 -32.87
C LYS A 88 -33.40 -15.59 -32.39
N LEU A 89 -32.85 -16.74 -32.02
CA LEU A 89 -31.48 -16.90 -31.49
C LEU A 89 -30.47 -17.28 -32.59
N LEU A 90 -30.96 -17.57 -33.80
CA LEU A 90 -30.18 -18.06 -34.95
C LEU A 90 -30.27 -17.14 -36.18
N GLU A 91 -30.96 -16.00 -36.11
CA GLU A 91 -30.96 -14.99 -37.17
C GLU A 91 -29.65 -14.17 -37.12
N PRO A 92 -28.84 -14.12 -38.20
CA PRO A 92 -27.66 -13.27 -38.26
C PRO A 92 -28.10 -11.80 -38.34
N SER A 93 -27.53 -10.97 -37.47
CA SER A 93 -27.82 -9.53 -37.42
C SER A 93 -27.35 -8.81 -38.68
N SER A 94 -28.28 -8.48 -39.58
CA SER A 94 -28.05 -7.53 -40.67
C SER A 94 -27.88 -6.11 -40.11
N PRO A 95 -26.97 -5.28 -40.65
CA PRO A 95 -26.78 -3.90 -40.18
C PRO A 95 -28.01 -3.04 -40.52
N GLN A 96 -28.82 -2.72 -39.51
CA GLN A 96 -29.93 -1.78 -39.67
C GLN A 96 -29.38 -0.36 -39.79
N GLN A 97 -29.77 0.34 -40.86
CA GLN A 97 -29.56 1.78 -40.99
C GLN A 97 -30.35 2.54 -39.91
N PRO A 98 -29.88 3.71 -39.47
CA PRO A 98 -30.52 4.47 -38.39
C PRO A 98 -31.86 5.05 -38.86
N HIS A 99 -32.96 4.42 -38.48
CA HIS A 99 -34.29 5.02 -38.62
C HIS A 99 -34.45 6.15 -37.60
N SER A 100 -34.48 7.38 -38.11
CA SER A 100 -34.66 8.61 -37.33
C SER A 100 -36.09 8.75 -36.80
N SER A 101 -36.37 8.18 -35.61
CA SER A 101 -37.58 8.48 -34.83
C SER A 101 -37.23 9.32 -33.60
N SER A 102 -36.89 10.58 -33.81
CA SER A 102 -36.46 11.52 -32.77
C SER A 102 -37.61 11.97 -31.85
N LYS A 103 -38.01 11.11 -30.91
CA LYS A 103 -38.52 11.58 -29.61
C LYS A 103 -37.32 11.71 -28.68
N PRO A 104 -37.11 12.86 -28.00
CA PRO A 104 -36.02 12.97 -27.04
C PRO A 104 -36.22 11.94 -25.93
N LEU A 105 -35.17 11.16 -25.62
CA LEU A 105 -35.15 10.24 -24.49
C LEU A 105 -35.37 11.05 -23.22
N LYS A 106 -36.48 10.78 -22.52
CA LYS A 106 -36.79 11.46 -21.26
C LYS A 106 -36.12 10.70 -20.12
N TYR A 107 -34.99 11.21 -19.68
CA TYR A 107 -34.28 10.71 -18.51
C TYR A 107 -35.03 11.01 -17.22
N THR A 108 -34.80 10.20 -16.20
CA THR A 108 -35.15 10.54 -14.81
C THR A 108 -34.13 11.54 -14.24
N PRO A 109 -34.47 12.32 -13.18
CA PRO A 109 -33.52 13.27 -12.59
C PRO A 109 -32.22 12.66 -12.04
N LEU A 110 -32.20 11.35 -11.78
CA LEU A 110 -30.97 10.62 -11.45
C LEU A 110 -30.17 10.29 -12.70
N GLU A 111 -30.83 9.85 -13.78
CA GLU A 111 -30.18 9.56 -15.06
C GLU A 111 -29.58 10.82 -15.70
N GLU A 112 -30.22 11.99 -15.55
CA GLU A 112 -29.66 13.29 -15.96
C GLU A 112 -28.32 13.55 -15.24
N GLN A 113 -28.28 13.42 -13.91
CA GLN A 113 -27.02 13.53 -13.14
C GLN A 113 -25.97 12.49 -13.57
N VAL A 114 -26.38 11.26 -13.92
CA VAL A 114 -25.47 10.20 -14.40
C VAL A 114 -24.85 10.59 -15.74
N VAL A 115 -25.65 11.14 -16.67
CA VAL A 115 -25.16 11.63 -17.97
C VAL A 115 -24.19 12.79 -17.78
N ASP A 116 -24.51 13.77 -16.94
CA ASP A 116 -23.63 14.91 -16.64
C ASP A 116 -22.29 14.46 -16.02
N LEU A 117 -22.34 13.53 -15.06
CA LEU A 117 -21.14 12.97 -14.43
C LEU A 117 -20.30 12.18 -15.42
N LYS A 118 -20.91 11.36 -16.29
CA LYS A 118 -20.18 10.57 -17.29
C LYS A 118 -19.63 11.45 -18.43
N ALA A 119 -20.31 12.54 -18.78
CA ALA A 119 -19.79 13.53 -19.72
C ALA A 119 -18.55 14.25 -19.17
N LYS A 120 -18.49 14.48 -17.86
CA LYS A 120 -17.30 15.05 -17.18
C LYS A 120 -16.15 14.04 -17.00
N TYR A 121 -16.47 12.75 -16.87
CA TYR A 121 -15.52 11.68 -16.58
C TYR A 121 -15.73 10.46 -17.52
N PRO A 122 -15.44 10.60 -18.83
CA PRO A 122 -15.83 9.61 -19.85
C PRO A 122 -15.06 8.28 -19.74
N ASP A 123 -13.78 8.35 -19.35
CA ASP A 123 -12.84 7.24 -19.19
C ASP A 123 -12.91 6.55 -17.81
N VAL A 124 -13.65 7.14 -16.86
CA VAL A 124 -13.78 6.65 -15.49
C VAL A 124 -15.00 5.75 -15.35
N LEU A 125 -14.83 4.57 -14.73
CA LEU A 125 -15.94 3.71 -14.32
C LEU A 125 -16.55 4.26 -13.02
N LEU A 126 -17.79 4.74 -13.08
CA LEU A 126 -18.44 5.46 -12.00
C LEU A 126 -19.28 4.55 -11.08
N MET A 127 -18.96 4.62 -9.78
CA MET A 127 -19.70 3.99 -8.69
C MET A 127 -20.56 5.04 -8.01
N ILE A 128 -21.87 5.07 -8.30
CA ILE A 128 -22.76 6.18 -7.92
C ILE A 128 -23.62 5.82 -6.71
N GLU A 129 -23.48 6.57 -5.62
CA GLU A 129 -24.22 6.36 -4.37
C GLU A 129 -25.71 6.69 -4.49
N VAL A 130 -26.55 5.71 -4.17
CA VAL A 130 -28.02 5.81 -4.20
C VAL A 130 -28.57 5.16 -2.94
N GLY A 131 -28.53 5.89 -1.83
CA GLY A 131 -28.89 5.39 -0.51
C GLY A 131 -27.89 4.34 -0.01
N TYR A 132 -28.37 3.20 0.46
CA TYR A 132 -27.54 2.13 1.06
C TYR A 132 -26.71 1.31 0.04
N LYS A 133 -26.65 1.71 -1.24
CA LYS A 133 -25.98 0.99 -2.31
C LYS A 133 -25.33 1.91 -3.35
N TYR A 134 -24.24 1.43 -3.95
CA TYR A 134 -23.67 2.01 -5.16
C TYR A 134 -24.31 1.34 -6.38
N ARG A 135 -24.71 2.14 -7.37
CA ARG A 135 -25.21 1.73 -8.68
C ARG A 135 -24.18 2.04 -9.77
N PHE A 136 -24.13 1.20 -10.78
CA PHE A 136 -23.44 1.40 -12.05
C PHE A 136 -24.48 1.59 -13.15
N PHE A 137 -24.15 2.31 -14.23
CA PHE A 137 -25.08 2.61 -15.32
C PHE A 137 -24.43 2.45 -16.70
N GLY A 138 -25.19 1.96 -17.69
CA GLY A 138 -24.72 1.81 -19.07
C GLY A 138 -23.54 0.85 -19.19
N GLN A 139 -22.48 1.28 -19.87
CA GLN A 139 -21.27 0.48 -20.08
C GLN A 139 -20.61 0.08 -18.74
N ASP A 140 -20.56 1.01 -17.78
CA ASP A 140 -19.99 0.79 -16.44
C ASP A 140 -20.70 -0.37 -15.71
N ALA A 141 -22.00 -0.58 -15.97
CA ALA A 141 -22.76 -1.70 -15.41
C ALA A 141 -22.44 -3.05 -16.08
N GLU A 142 -22.14 -3.05 -17.38
CA GLU A 142 -21.71 -4.26 -18.09
C GLU A 142 -20.31 -4.68 -17.65
N ASP A 143 -19.39 -3.72 -17.58
CA ASP A 143 -18.01 -3.96 -17.15
C ASP A 143 -17.97 -4.39 -15.67
N ALA A 144 -18.75 -3.75 -14.80
CA ALA A 144 -18.93 -4.18 -13.43
C ALA A 144 -19.54 -5.59 -13.31
N ALA A 145 -20.54 -5.95 -14.13
CA ALA A 145 -21.09 -7.30 -14.16
C ALA A 145 -20.02 -8.33 -14.56
N ARG A 146 -19.26 -8.05 -15.62
CA ARG A 146 -18.20 -8.90 -16.18
C ARG A 146 -17.07 -9.15 -15.17
N VAL A 147 -16.57 -8.09 -14.52
CA VAL A 147 -15.43 -8.16 -13.58
C VAL A 147 -15.85 -8.63 -12.18
N LEU A 148 -16.98 -8.15 -11.67
CA LEU A 148 -17.40 -8.43 -10.30
C LEU A 148 -18.18 -9.75 -10.16
N GLY A 149 -18.75 -10.27 -11.26
CA GLY A 149 -19.63 -11.44 -11.26
C GLY A 149 -21.02 -11.12 -10.71
N ILE A 150 -21.52 -9.91 -10.96
CA ILE A 150 -22.82 -9.43 -10.49
C ILE A 150 -23.82 -9.35 -11.65
N TYR A 151 -25.12 -9.38 -11.34
CA TYR A 151 -26.17 -9.29 -12.36
C TYR A 151 -26.42 -7.84 -12.78
N ALA A 152 -26.45 -7.61 -14.10
CA ALA A 152 -26.86 -6.36 -14.71
C ALA A 152 -28.17 -6.55 -15.48
N HIS A 153 -29.08 -5.58 -15.40
CA HIS A 153 -30.38 -5.60 -16.07
C HIS A 153 -30.77 -4.21 -16.56
N MET A 154 -31.62 -4.13 -17.57
CA MET A 154 -32.12 -2.86 -18.06
C MET A 154 -33.12 -2.26 -17.07
N ASP A 155 -32.84 -1.07 -16.56
CA ASP A 155 -33.71 -0.28 -15.69
C ASP A 155 -33.89 1.10 -16.33
N HIS A 156 -35.12 1.46 -16.67
CA HIS A 156 -35.46 2.65 -17.46
C HIS A 156 -34.63 2.75 -18.76
N ASN A 157 -33.69 3.68 -18.85
CA ASN A 157 -32.91 3.94 -20.07
C ASN A 157 -31.51 3.29 -20.05
N PHE A 158 -31.07 2.71 -18.91
CA PHE A 158 -29.71 2.22 -18.75
C PHE A 158 -29.61 0.81 -18.16
N LEU A 159 -28.63 0.05 -18.65
CA LEU A 159 -28.18 -1.17 -17.98
C LEU A 159 -27.70 -0.80 -16.58
N THR A 160 -28.19 -1.49 -15.55
CA THR A 160 -27.84 -1.23 -14.14
C THR A 160 -27.34 -2.50 -13.46
N ALA A 161 -26.23 -2.35 -12.73
CA ALA A 161 -25.80 -3.26 -11.67
C ALA A 161 -25.70 -2.50 -10.32
N SER A 162 -25.63 -3.21 -9.19
CA SER A 162 -25.47 -2.54 -7.88
C SER A 162 -24.79 -3.41 -6.81
N ILE A 163 -24.12 -2.76 -5.86
CA ILE A 163 -23.48 -3.36 -4.68
C ILE A 163 -23.86 -2.58 -3.41
N PRO A 164 -23.89 -3.19 -2.21
CA PRO A 164 -24.15 -2.45 -0.97
C PRO A 164 -22.96 -1.59 -0.56
N THR A 165 -23.20 -0.47 0.13
CA THR A 165 -22.16 0.51 0.52
C THR A 165 -21.01 -0.10 1.32
N PHE A 166 -21.30 -0.98 2.28
CA PHE A 166 -20.27 -1.66 3.10
C PHE A 166 -19.36 -2.63 2.32
N ARG A 167 -19.65 -2.89 1.03
CA ARG A 167 -18.79 -3.69 0.13
C ARG A 167 -18.02 -2.86 -0.88
N LEU A 168 -18.22 -1.53 -0.92
CA LEU A 168 -17.53 -0.59 -1.83
C LEU A 168 -16.06 -0.97 -2.02
N ASN A 169 -15.35 -1.04 -0.91
CA ASN A 169 -13.92 -1.30 -0.78
C ASN A 169 -13.45 -2.54 -1.54
N VAL A 170 -14.13 -3.67 -1.36
CA VAL A 170 -13.80 -4.95 -2.03
C VAL A 170 -14.01 -4.86 -3.54
N HIS A 171 -15.02 -4.11 -3.98
CA HIS A 171 -15.34 -3.98 -5.40
C HIS A 171 -14.47 -2.92 -6.10
N VAL A 172 -14.08 -1.83 -5.42
CA VAL A 172 -13.07 -0.87 -5.90
C VAL A 172 -11.75 -1.60 -6.16
N ARG A 173 -11.21 -2.33 -5.16
CA ARG A 173 -9.96 -3.10 -5.31
C ARG A 173 -10.03 -4.05 -6.52
N ARG A 174 -11.13 -4.81 -6.68
CA ARG A 174 -11.31 -5.74 -7.83
C ARG A 174 -11.38 -5.05 -9.20
N LEU A 175 -12.03 -3.89 -9.31
CA LEU A 175 -12.12 -3.14 -10.57
C LEU A 175 -10.77 -2.51 -10.94
N VAL A 176 -10.06 -1.94 -9.96
CA VAL A 176 -8.71 -1.39 -10.14
C VAL A 176 -7.70 -2.49 -10.52
N SER A 177 -7.75 -3.67 -9.86
CA SER A 177 -6.92 -4.82 -10.24
C SER A 177 -7.20 -5.34 -11.65
N ALA A 178 -8.38 -5.07 -12.21
CA ALA A 178 -8.75 -5.37 -13.59
C ALA A 178 -8.41 -4.24 -14.59
N GLY A 179 -7.69 -3.20 -14.15
CA GLY A 179 -7.15 -2.12 -14.99
C GLY A 179 -7.99 -0.84 -15.08
N TYR A 180 -9.20 -0.82 -14.52
CA TYR A 180 -10.12 0.32 -14.65
C TYR A 180 -9.70 1.50 -13.75
N LYS A 181 -9.86 2.73 -14.27
CA LYS A 181 -9.89 3.97 -13.46
C LYS A 181 -11.28 4.06 -12.84
N VAL A 182 -11.38 4.03 -11.51
CA VAL A 182 -12.64 3.90 -10.77
C VAL A 182 -12.95 5.19 -10.01
N GLY A 183 -14.11 5.77 -10.26
CA GLY A 183 -14.58 6.99 -9.60
C GLY A 183 -15.69 6.68 -8.60
N VAL A 184 -15.52 7.04 -7.34
CA VAL A 184 -16.55 6.89 -6.31
C VAL A 184 -17.31 8.21 -6.17
N VAL A 185 -18.57 8.21 -6.58
CA VAL A 185 -19.47 9.36 -6.53
C VAL A 185 -20.37 9.23 -5.31
N LYS A 186 -20.32 10.21 -4.41
CA LYS A 186 -21.12 10.25 -3.17
C LYS A 186 -22.16 11.35 -3.19
N GLN A 187 -23.14 11.24 -2.30
CA GLN A 187 -24.11 12.29 -2.05
C GLN A 187 -23.42 13.44 -1.28
N THR A 188 -23.56 14.68 -1.76
CA THR A 188 -22.89 15.86 -1.18
C THR A 188 -23.71 16.56 -0.10
N GLU A 189 -24.98 16.18 0.07
CA GLU A 189 -25.92 16.71 1.05
C GLU A 189 -26.63 15.54 1.77
N THR A 190 -26.89 15.70 3.07
CA THR A 190 -27.62 14.71 3.88
C THR A 190 -29.10 15.05 3.98
N ALA A 191 -29.92 14.11 4.44
CA ALA A 191 -31.37 14.23 4.37
C ALA A 191 -31.92 15.44 5.17
N ALA A 192 -31.35 15.72 6.35
CA ALA A 192 -31.75 16.87 7.17
C ALA A 192 -31.31 18.19 6.51
N ILE A 193 -30.03 18.33 6.15
CA ILE A 193 -29.50 19.53 5.47
C ILE A 193 -30.32 19.86 4.21
N LYS A 194 -30.65 18.84 3.41
CA LYS A 194 -31.47 19.01 2.20
C LYS A 194 -32.90 19.44 2.50
N ALA A 195 -33.53 18.94 3.56
CA ALA A 195 -34.90 19.33 3.94
C ALA A 195 -35.01 20.82 4.30
N HIS A 196 -33.96 21.37 4.92
CA HIS A 196 -33.84 22.80 5.27
C HIS A 196 -33.21 23.66 4.16
N GLY A 197 -32.63 23.03 3.13
CA GLY A 197 -31.96 23.68 2.01
C GLY A 197 -32.88 24.16 0.88
N SER A 198 -32.31 24.94 -0.03
CA SER A 198 -33.01 25.44 -1.24
C SER A 198 -33.44 24.31 -2.20
N ASN A 199 -32.69 23.20 -2.26
CA ASN A 199 -32.95 22.03 -3.11
C ASN A 199 -33.89 20.98 -2.47
N ARG A 200 -34.69 21.33 -1.47
CA ARG A 200 -35.55 20.38 -0.73
C ARG A 200 -36.46 19.49 -1.58
N LEU A 201 -36.88 19.97 -2.76
CA LEU A 201 -37.76 19.23 -3.69
C LEU A 201 -37.02 18.44 -4.79
N GLY A 202 -35.73 18.70 -5.02
CA GLY A 202 -34.96 18.07 -6.10
C GLY A 202 -34.42 16.68 -5.78
N PRO A 203 -33.69 16.03 -6.71
CA PRO A 203 -32.85 14.89 -6.36
C PRO A 203 -31.70 15.31 -5.43
N PHE A 204 -31.14 14.37 -4.69
CA PHE A 204 -29.90 14.62 -3.93
C PHE A 204 -28.75 15.00 -4.87
N CYS A 205 -28.00 16.04 -4.53
CA CYS A 205 -26.76 16.41 -5.21
C CYS A 205 -25.65 15.36 -5.02
N ARG A 206 -24.80 15.22 -6.03
CA ARG A 206 -23.74 14.21 -6.10
C ARG A 206 -22.46 14.80 -6.68
N GLY A 207 -21.32 14.29 -6.21
CA GLY A 207 -20.00 14.67 -6.69
C GLY A 207 -19.02 13.51 -6.61
N LEU A 208 -18.00 13.55 -7.46
CA LEU A 208 -16.86 12.64 -7.35
C LEU A 208 -16.17 12.89 -6.00
N SER A 209 -16.11 11.86 -5.16
CA SER A 209 -15.53 11.92 -3.81
C SER A 209 -14.11 11.35 -3.76
N ALA A 210 -13.76 10.46 -4.68
CA ALA A 210 -12.43 9.87 -4.81
C ALA A 210 -12.27 9.21 -6.18
N LEU A 211 -11.03 9.16 -6.67
CA LEU A 211 -10.62 8.50 -7.91
C LEU A 211 -9.54 7.46 -7.57
N TYR A 212 -9.55 6.31 -8.25
CA TYR A 212 -8.65 5.19 -7.97
C TYR A 212 -8.11 4.57 -9.27
N THR A 213 -6.80 4.37 -9.31
CA THR A 213 -6.06 3.56 -10.30
C THR A 213 -5.07 2.66 -9.56
N LYS A 214 -4.30 1.84 -10.30
CA LYS A 214 -3.36 0.89 -9.69
C LYS A 214 -2.28 1.56 -8.84
N ALA A 215 -1.68 2.65 -9.33
CA ALA A 215 -0.65 3.35 -8.57
C ALA A 215 -1.20 4.16 -7.38
N THR A 216 -2.45 4.63 -7.47
CA THR A 216 -3.04 5.54 -6.47
C THR A 216 -3.84 4.85 -5.37
N LEU A 217 -4.22 3.59 -5.55
CA LEU A 217 -5.06 2.81 -4.62
C LEU A 217 -4.49 2.75 -3.19
N GLU A 218 -3.19 2.49 -3.04
CA GLU A 218 -2.55 2.28 -1.74
C GLU A 218 -2.27 3.58 -0.97
N ALA A 219 -2.21 4.73 -1.67
CA ALA A 219 -2.08 6.07 -1.09
C ALA A 219 -3.43 6.66 -0.62
N SER A 220 -4.53 6.14 -1.14
CA SER A 220 -5.88 6.51 -0.70
C SER A 220 -6.19 5.95 0.69
N ARG A 221 -7.38 6.30 1.21
CA ARG A 221 -7.88 5.80 2.50
C ARG A 221 -7.85 4.28 2.49
N ASP A 222 -7.37 3.65 3.57
CA ASP A 222 -7.40 2.20 3.62
C ASP A 222 -8.85 1.68 3.47
N LEU A 223 -9.04 0.94 2.39
CA LEU A 223 -10.29 0.27 2.07
C LEU A 223 -10.41 -1.04 2.85
N GLY A 224 -9.32 -1.54 3.46
CA GLY A 224 -9.28 -2.84 4.12
C GLY A 224 -9.61 -4.00 3.17
N GLY A 225 -9.91 -5.15 3.77
CA GLY A 225 -10.37 -6.34 3.03
C GLY A 225 -9.31 -7.05 2.20
N GLY A 226 -8.03 -6.87 2.52
CA GLY A 226 -6.94 -7.68 1.98
C GLY A 226 -6.66 -8.91 2.85
N GLU A 227 -6.43 -10.05 2.20
CA GLU A 227 -5.45 -11.00 2.73
C GLU A 227 -4.09 -10.29 2.68
N GLU A 228 -3.34 -10.25 3.77
CA GLU A 228 -2.08 -9.49 3.92
C GLU A 228 -0.89 -10.12 3.15
N GLY A 229 -1.15 -10.81 2.03
CA GLY A 229 -0.21 -11.68 1.34
C GLY A 229 0.70 -11.00 0.30
N CYS A 230 0.40 -9.77 -0.17
CA CYS A 230 1.13 -9.12 -1.28
C CYS A 230 1.32 -7.61 -1.10
N GLY A 231 1.58 -7.13 0.13
CA GLY A 231 1.95 -5.72 0.37
C GLY A 231 3.39 -5.35 -0.02
N ALA A 232 4.17 -6.31 -0.54
CA ALA A 232 5.62 -6.22 -0.65
C ALA A 232 6.14 -5.65 -1.98
N GLU A 233 5.28 -5.40 -2.97
CA GLU A 233 5.64 -4.83 -4.28
C GLU A 233 5.40 -3.32 -4.33
N SER A 234 6.24 -2.62 -5.10
CA SER A 234 6.08 -1.20 -5.41
C SER A 234 5.04 -1.02 -6.53
N ASN A 235 4.23 0.02 -6.41
CA ASN A 235 3.15 0.39 -7.33
C ASN A 235 3.48 1.71 -8.07
N TYR A 236 4.72 1.86 -8.56
CA TYR A 236 5.14 3.11 -9.20
C TYR A 236 4.21 3.51 -10.36
N LEU A 237 3.88 4.79 -10.41
CA LEU A 237 3.44 5.49 -11.61
C LEU A 237 4.69 5.99 -12.35
N LEU A 238 4.98 5.45 -13.54
CA LEU A 238 6.12 5.87 -14.36
C LEU A 238 5.66 6.73 -15.54
N CYS A 239 6.04 8.00 -15.54
CA CYS A 239 5.90 8.92 -16.67
C CYS A 239 7.13 8.88 -17.57
N VAL A 240 6.91 8.79 -18.88
CA VAL A 240 7.97 8.73 -19.90
C VAL A 240 7.70 9.79 -20.98
N VAL A 241 8.69 10.63 -21.27
CA VAL A 241 8.68 11.59 -22.38
C VAL A 241 9.91 11.41 -23.27
N GLU A 242 9.80 11.71 -24.56
CA GLU A 242 10.87 11.47 -25.54
C GLU A 242 11.18 12.70 -26.41
N LYS A 243 12.45 12.94 -26.74
CA LYS A 243 12.88 13.89 -27.78
C LYS A 243 13.84 13.17 -28.75
N SER A 244 13.53 13.19 -30.05
CA SER A 244 14.45 12.65 -31.06
C SER A 244 15.73 13.48 -31.18
N ILE A 245 16.87 12.82 -31.30
CA ILE A 245 18.21 13.45 -31.41
C ILE A 245 18.64 13.60 -32.89
N LEU A 246 18.04 12.82 -33.80
CA LEU A 246 18.42 12.66 -35.22
C LEU A 246 18.36 13.92 -36.11
N GLY A 247 18.09 15.10 -35.56
CA GLY A 247 18.12 16.40 -36.25
C GLY A 247 19.25 17.36 -35.82
N GLU A 248 19.91 17.13 -34.68
CA GLU A 248 21.00 18.00 -34.21
C GLU A 248 22.34 17.56 -34.85
N LYS A 249 22.96 18.45 -35.65
CA LYS A 249 24.21 18.16 -36.39
C LYS A 249 25.43 18.02 -35.48
N VAL A 250 25.56 16.89 -34.79
CA VAL A 250 26.76 16.55 -34.02
C VAL A 250 27.93 16.29 -34.97
N LYS A 251 28.84 17.27 -35.08
CA LYS A 251 30.15 17.11 -35.71
C LYS A 251 31.10 16.33 -34.80
N CYS A 252 30.90 15.02 -34.65
CA CYS A 252 31.92 14.10 -34.14
C CYS A 252 31.63 12.68 -34.65
N GLY A 253 32.53 12.13 -35.47
CA GLY A 253 32.36 10.80 -36.03
C GLY A 253 32.83 9.70 -35.07
N VAL A 254 31.88 9.04 -34.41
CA VAL A 254 32.02 7.67 -33.89
C VAL A 254 30.66 6.98 -34.08
N GLU A 255 30.63 5.76 -34.60
CA GLU A 255 29.40 5.03 -34.97
C GLU A 255 28.66 4.43 -33.75
N GLY A 256 28.25 5.28 -32.82
CA GLY A 256 27.44 4.95 -31.64
C GLY A 256 26.20 5.83 -31.56
N GLY A 257 25.37 5.82 -32.61
CA GLY A 257 24.26 6.76 -32.77
C GLY A 257 23.07 6.47 -31.87
N PHE A 258 22.93 7.22 -30.78
CA PHE A 258 21.66 7.37 -30.06
C PHE A 258 20.61 8.04 -30.97
N ASP A 259 19.40 7.47 -31.07
CA ASP A 259 18.32 8.02 -31.90
C ASP A 259 17.40 8.96 -31.12
N VAL A 260 17.29 8.74 -29.80
CA VAL A 260 16.37 9.47 -28.91
C VAL A 260 16.99 9.79 -27.56
N ARG A 261 16.48 10.84 -26.92
CA ARG A 261 16.64 11.10 -25.51
C ARG A 261 15.32 10.89 -24.78
N ILE A 262 15.38 10.24 -23.64
CA ILE A 262 14.22 9.90 -22.82
C ILE A 262 14.37 10.63 -21.48
N GLY A 263 13.31 11.32 -21.07
CA GLY A 263 13.14 11.82 -19.71
C GLY A 263 12.07 11.01 -19.00
N MET A 264 12.25 10.80 -17.70
CA MET A 264 11.33 10.00 -16.90
C MET A 264 11.17 10.53 -15.49
N VAL A 265 9.99 10.25 -14.92
CA VAL A 265 9.70 10.39 -13.48
C VAL A 265 8.86 9.20 -13.04
N ALA A 266 9.30 8.49 -12.01
CA ALA A 266 8.55 7.42 -11.36
C ALA A 266 8.18 7.82 -9.93
N VAL A 267 6.92 7.63 -9.53
CA VAL A 267 6.41 8.03 -8.20
C VAL A 267 5.71 6.86 -7.53
N GLU A 268 6.14 6.51 -6.31
CA GLU A 268 5.40 5.65 -5.40
C GLU A 268 4.52 6.53 -4.48
N ILE A 269 3.27 6.77 -4.89
CA ILE A 269 2.38 7.71 -4.21
C ILE A 269 2.08 7.28 -2.76
N SER A 270 2.20 5.98 -2.43
CA SER A 270 1.94 5.46 -1.09
C SER A 270 3.11 5.61 -0.11
N THR A 271 4.33 5.91 -0.57
CA THR A 271 5.52 6.08 0.30
C THR A 271 6.25 7.42 0.12
N GLY A 272 5.99 8.13 -0.98
CA GLY A 272 6.67 9.38 -1.33
C GLY A 272 8.04 9.20 -2.01
N ASP A 273 8.43 7.99 -2.43
CA ASP A 273 9.64 7.82 -3.25
C ASP A 273 9.42 8.36 -4.66
N VAL A 274 10.37 9.16 -5.16
CA VAL A 274 10.32 9.77 -6.49
C VAL A 274 11.65 9.62 -7.20
N VAL A 275 11.65 8.82 -8.27
CA VAL A 275 12.82 8.59 -9.13
C VAL A 275 12.71 9.51 -10.34
N TYR A 276 13.77 10.21 -10.72
CA TYR A 276 13.79 11.02 -11.94
C TYR A 276 15.09 10.82 -12.72
N GLY A 277 15.05 10.98 -14.04
CA GLY A 277 16.26 10.85 -14.86
C GLY A 277 16.08 11.28 -16.31
N GLU A 278 17.20 11.54 -16.97
CA GLU A 278 17.28 11.77 -18.42
C GLU A 278 18.48 11.00 -18.97
N PHE A 279 18.27 10.22 -20.04
CA PHE A 279 19.32 9.44 -20.70
C PHE A 279 19.09 9.36 -22.21
N ASN A 280 20.17 9.17 -22.96
CA ASN A 280 20.08 8.85 -24.39
C ASN A 280 19.90 7.33 -24.54
N ASP A 281 19.06 6.88 -25.47
CA ASP A 281 18.87 5.47 -25.77
C ASP A 281 19.05 5.20 -27.28
N ASN A 282 19.17 3.93 -27.63
CA ASN A 282 19.30 3.44 -28.99
C ASN A 282 17.98 2.82 -29.48
N PHE A 283 17.92 2.46 -30.76
CA PHE A 283 16.74 1.89 -31.43
C PHE A 283 16.09 0.70 -30.71
N LEU A 284 16.86 -0.09 -29.94
CA LEU A 284 16.35 -1.24 -29.19
C LEU A 284 15.71 -0.87 -27.84
N ARG A 285 15.85 0.39 -27.39
CA ARG A 285 15.33 0.92 -26.12
C ARG A 285 15.82 0.14 -24.87
N SER A 286 17.06 -0.34 -24.94
CA SER A 286 17.66 -1.20 -23.91
C SER A 286 17.80 -0.53 -22.53
N ALA A 287 17.98 0.80 -22.48
CA ALA A 287 18.06 1.51 -21.21
C ALA A 287 16.67 1.73 -20.62
N LEU A 288 15.68 2.08 -21.43
CA LEU A 288 14.27 2.16 -21.01
C LEU A 288 13.72 0.80 -20.55
N GLU A 289 14.05 -0.29 -21.24
CA GLU A 289 13.67 -1.65 -20.83
C GLU A 289 14.21 -1.99 -19.44
N ALA A 290 15.49 -1.68 -19.17
CA ALA A 290 16.11 -1.89 -17.86
C ALA A 290 15.45 -1.04 -16.76
N VAL A 291 15.10 0.23 -17.04
CA VAL A 291 14.34 1.10 -16.12
C VAL A 291 12.99 0.48 -15.76
N VAL A 292 12.19 0.14 -16.78
CA VAL A 292 10.81 -0.34 -16.60
C VAL A 292 10.79 -1.64 -15.80
N LEU A 293 11.74 -2.54 -16.05
CA LEU A 293 11.83 -3.82 -15.34
C LEU A 293 12.46 -3.70 -13.94
N SER A 294 13.32 -2.71 -13.69
CA SER A 294 13.85 -2.43 -12.33
C SER A 294 12.78 -1.79 -11.43
N LEU A 295 12.01 -0.83 -11.95
CA LEU A 295 10.96 -0.14 -11.20
C LEU A 295 9.66 -0.94 -11.12
N SER A 296 9.41 -1.86 -12.06
CA SER A 296 8.18 -2.65 -12.19
C SER A 296 6.90 -1.81 -11.97
N PRO A 297 6.66 -0.77 -12.78
CA PRO A 297 5.58 0.18 -12.54
C PRO A 297 4.20 -0.47 -12.69
N ALA A 298 3.27 -0.10 -11.82
CA ALA A 298 1.88 -0.57 -11.86
C ALA A 298 1.01 0.27 -12.82
N GLU A 299 1.48 1.46 -13.20
CA GLU A 299 0.84 2.39 -14.12
C GLU A 299 1.88 3.16 -14.94
N LEU A 300 1.65 3.31 -16.24
CA LEU A 300 2.48 4.05 -17.19
C LEU A 300 1.73 5.30 -17.67
N LEU A 301 2.41 6.44 -17.63
CA LEU A 301 1.94 7.73 -18.13
C LEU A 301 2.76 8.13 -19.37
N LEU A 302 2.17 7.96 -20.55
CA LEU A 302 2.83 8.17 -21.84
C LEU A 302 2.69 9.63 -22.27
N GLY A 303 3.80 10.36 -22.27
CA GLY A 303 3.84 11.77 -22.65
C GLY A 303 4.01 11.96 -24.16
N ASP A 304 2.89 12.01 -24.87
CA ASP A 304 2.85 12.09 -26.33
C ASP A 304 3.39 13.42 -26.89
N PRO A 305 4.08 13.42 -28.04
CA PRO A 305 4.31 12.28 -28.93
C PRO A 305 5.55 11.43 -28.54
N LEU A 306 5.39 10.10 -28.61
CA LEU A 306 6.49 9.13 -28.49
C LEU A 306 6.86 8.51 -29.86
N SER A 307 8.07 7.95 -29.98
CA SER A 307 8.42 7.12 -31.15
C SER A 307 7.72 5.76 -31.08
N LYS A 308 7.41 5.19 -32.24
CA LYS A 308 6.76 3.86 -32.35
C LYS A 308 7.52 2.74 -31.65
N GLN A 309 8.85 2.88 -31.54
CA GLN A 309 9.74 1.96 -30.83
C GLN A 309 9.51 2.03 -29.32
N THR A 310 9.50 3.24 -28.76
CA THR A 310 9.23 3.51 -27.34
C THR A 310 7.82 3.09 -26.96
N GLU A 311 6.82 3.53 -27.72
CA GLU A 311 5.41 3.19 -27.51
C GLU A 311 5.22 1.67 -27.53
N LYS A 312 5.77 0.98 -28.54
CA LYS A 312 5.68 -0.48 -28.64
C LYS A 312 6.32 -1.18 -27.44
N LEU A 313 7.52 -0.79 -27.00
CA LEU A 313 8.18 -1.40 -25.84
C LEU A 313 7.30 -1.29 -24.58
N LEU A 314 6.74 -0.11 -24.33
CA LEU A 314 5.93 0.18 -23.15
C LEU A 314 4.57 -0.54 -23.20
N LEU A 315 3.95 -0.65 -24.38
CA LEU A 315 2.71 -1.41 -24.58
C LEU A 315 2.93 -2.94 -24.54
N ASP A 316 4.05 -3.44 -25.08
CA ASP A 316 4.43 -4.85 -24.97
C ASP A 316 4.69 -5.22 -23.50
N PHE A 317 5.35 -4.34 -22.72
CA PHE A 317 5.48 -4.50 -21.26
C PHE A 317 4.12 -4.46 -20.56
N ALA A 318 3.22 -3.55 -20.93
CA ALA A 318 1.87 -3.43 -20.34
C ALA A 318 0.86 -4.48 -20.83
N GLY A 319 1.33 -5.52 -21.53
CA GLY A 319 0.49 -6.59 -22.05
C GLY A 319 -0.24 -7.43 -20.98
N PRO A 320 -1.09 -8.38 -21.39
CA PRO A 320 -1.98 -9.13 -20.48
C PRO A 320 -1.30 -9.93 -19.37
N ALA A 321 0.03 -10.15 -19.46
CA ALA A 321 0.81 -10.86 -18.46
C ALA A 321 1.20 -9.98 -17.25
N SER A 322 1.48 -8.70 -17.47
CA SER A 322 1.81 -7.73 -16.41
C SER A 322 0.57 -7.01 -15.88
N ASN A 323 -0.46 -6.84 -16.73
CA ASN A 323 -1.70 -6.15 -16.40
C ASN A 323 -1.45 -4.69 -15.91
N VAL A 324 -0.39 -4.05 -16.41
CA VAL A 324 -0.03 -2.67 -16.06
C VAL A 324 -1.00 -1.70 -16.74
N ARG A 325 -1.45 -0.67 -16.02
CA ARG A 325 -2.35 0.35 -16.59
C ARG A 325 -1.55 1.30 -17.48
N VAL A 326 -2.13 1.75 -18.59
CA VAL A 326 -1.54 2.78 -19.47
C VAL A 326 -2.49 3.97 -19.58
N GLU A 327 -1.95 5.17 -19.51
CA GLU A 327 -2.62 6.46 -19.66
C GLU A 327 -1.80 7.33 -20.64
N HIS A 328 -2.47 8.07 -21.53
CA HIS A 328 -1.81 8.98 -22.50
C HIS A 328 -2.05 10.43 -22.11
N VAL A 329 -1.02 11.27 -22.18
CA VAL A 329 -1.11 12.71 -21.89
C VAL A 329 -0.31 13.50 -22.94
N SER A 330 -0.92 14.54 -23.52
CA SER A 330 -0.24 15.40 -24.48
C SER A 330 0.82 16.29 -23.81
N ARG A 331 2.01 16.31 -24.41
CA ARG A 331 3.13 17.22 -24.08
C ARG A 331 3.11 18.52 -24.90
N ASP A 332 2.08 18.76 -25.73
CA ASP A 332 2.02 19.94 -26.62
C ASP A 332 2.07 21.26 -25.84
N CYS A 333 1.51 21.24 -24.62
CA CYS A 333 1.58 22.31 -23.62
C CYS A 333 3.01 22.77 -23.24
N PHE A 334 4.05 21.97 -23.53
CA PHE A 334 5.45 22.29 -23.23
C PHE A 334 6.32 22.49 -24.49
N ALA A 335 5.72 22.50 -25.68
CA ALA A 335 6.46 22.59 -26.95
C ALA A 335 7.36 23.83 -27.09
N THR A 336 7.03 24.92 -26.40
CA THR A 336 7.78 26.19 -26.36
C THR A 336 8.65 26.36 -25.10
N GLY A 337 8.83 25.30 -24.31
CA GLY A 337 9.27 25.41 -22.92
C GLY A 337 8.14 25.83 -21.98
N GLY A 338 8.43 25.98 -20.68
CA GLY A 338 7.47 26.42 -19.67
C GLY A 338 7.12 25.37 -18.60
N ALA A 339 7.54 24.11 -18.75
CA ALA A 339 7.31 23.06 -17.74
C ALA A 339 7.84 23.44 -16.35
N LEU A 340 9.07 23.97 -16.28
CA LEU A 340 9.63 24.47 -15.02
C LEU A 340 8.83 25.64 -14.45
N ALA A 341 8.37 26.57 -15.29
CA ALA A 341 7.60 27.72 -14.84
C ALA A 341 6.23 27.32 -14.26
N GLU A 342 5.55 26.35 -14.87
CA GLU A 342 4.30 25.79 -14.32
C GLU A 342 4.54 25.06 -12.99
N VAL A 343 5.59 24.23 -12.92
CA VAL A 343 5.98 23.54 -11.68
C VAL A 343 6.24 24.58 -10.58
N MET A 344 7.06 25.60 -10.82
CA MET A 344 7.34 26.67 -9.86
C MET A 344 6.08 27.47 -9.47
N THR A 345 5.19 27.74 -10.41
CA THR A 345 3.88 28.39 -10.13
C THR A 345 3.04 27.54 -9.16
N LEU A 346 3.14 26.21 -9.19
CA LEU A 346 2.45 25.33 -8.25
C LEU A 346 3.09 25.35 -6.84
N TYR A 347 4.43 25.46 -6.74
CA TYR A 347 5.10 25.70 -5.46
C TYR A 347 4.70 27.04 -4.83
N GLU A 348 4.62 28.11 -5.63
CA GLU A 348 4.21 29.45 -5.17
C GLU A 348 2.75 29.47 -4.68
N ASN A 349 1.82 28.87 -5.42
CA ASN A 349 0.41 28.81 -5.02
C ASN A 349 0.19 28.01 -3.71
N MET A 350 1.01 26.97 -3.45
CA MET A 350 0.94 26.21 -2.21
C MET A 350 1.37 27.04 -0.97
N HIS A 351 2.23 28.05 -1.13
CA HIS A 351 2.63 28.94 -0.03
C HIS A 351 1.48 29.85 0.46
N VAL A 352 0.55 30.23 -0.42
CA VAL A 352 -0.51 31.22 -0.13
C VAL A 352 -1.68 30.61 0.66
N CYS A 353 -1.86 29.29 0.64
CA CYS A 353 -2.97 28.60 1.33
C CYS A 353 -2.75 28.36 2.83
N SER A 354 -1.64 28.81 3.42
CA SER A 354 -1.44 28.88 4.88
C SER A 354 -1.98 30.21 5.40
N PRO A 355 -3.08 30.24 6.19
CA PRO A 355 -3.63 31.49 6.69
C PRO A 355 -2.64 32.17 7.65
N SER A 356 -2.16 33.35 7.26
CA SER A 356 -1.31 34.19 8.10
C SER A 356 -2.14 34.83 9.20
N ASP A 357 -2.16 34.22 10.39
CA ASP A 357 -2.82 34.81 11.57
C ASP A 357 -1.98 34.61 12.85
N SER A 358 -0.85 35.30 12.90
CA SER A 358 -0.42 36.10 14.07
C SER A 358 0.99 36.65 13.84
N MET A 359 1.18 37.96 14.08
CA MET A 359 2.51 38.56 14.03
C MET A 359 3.30 38.19 15.29
N GLN A 360 4.16 37.17 15.19
CA GLN A 360 5.28 37.00 16.11
C GLN A 360 6.49 36.42 15.38
N SER A 361 7.57 37.19 15.42
CA SER A 361 8.84 36.90 14.76
C SER A 361 9.51 35.65 15.32
N ASN A 362 9.61 34.60 14.50
CA ASN A 362 10.63 33.55 14.58
C ASN A 362 10.79 32.88 13.20
N GLU A 363 11.07 33.69 12.17
CA GLU A 363 11.66 33.17 10.94
C GLU A 363 13.02 32.55 11.28
N LEU A 364 13.20 31.23 11.10
CA LEU A 364 14.49 30.59 10.79
C LEU A 364 14.44 29.06 10.59
N THR A 365 13.36 28.34 10.94
CA THR A 365 13.35 26.86 10.91
C THR A 365 12.35 26.19 9.95
N GLU A 366 11.25 26.84 9.54
CA GLU A 366 10.20 26.16 8.74
C GLU A 366 10.53 25.98 7.23
N ASN A 367 11.53 26.67 6.69
CA ASN A 367 11.80 26.72 5.24
C ASN A 367 12.76 25.63 4.70
N SER A 368 13.36 24.79 5.55
CA SER A 368 14.49 23.94 5.14
C SER A 368 14.12 22.83 4.13
N GLY A 369 13.01 22.11 4.35
CA GLY A 369 12.61 20.98 3.51
C GLY A 369 12.18 21.39 2.09
N GLN A 370 11.29 22.38 1.97
CA GLN A 370 10.82 22.85 0.66
C GLN A 370 11.94 23.51 -0.17
N GLN A 371 12.86 24.24 0.46
CA GLN A 371 14.02 24.80 -0.25
C GLN A 371 14.93 23.71 -0.85
N VAL A 372 15.06 22.54 -0.20
CA VAL A 372 15.80 21.39 -0.74
C VAL A 372 15.08 20.81 -1.96
N VAL A 373 13.78 20.54 -1.86
CA VAL A 373 12.98 20.00 -2.98
C VAL A 373 13.00 20.95 -4.19
N ILE A 374 12.78 22.25 -3.97
CA ILE A 374 12.85 23.27 -5.03
C ILE A 374 14.24 23.31 -5.67
N LYS A 375 15.31 23.23 -4.87
CA LYS A 375 16.68 23.21 -5.38
C LYS A 375 16.98 21.94 -6.18
N GLU A 376 16.46 20.77 -5.80
CA GLU A 376 16.60 19.54 -6.58
C GLU A 376 15.81 19.62 -7.89
N VAL A 377 14.58 20.14 -7.88
CA VAL A 377 13.77 20.40 -9.09
C VAL A 377 14.44 21.39 -10.04
N MET A 378 15.08 22.46 -9.53
CA MET A 378 15.88 23.39 -10.35
C MET A 378 17.10 22.73 -11.01
N ASN A 379 17.60 21.61 -10.47
CA ASN A 379 18.73 20.86 -11.02
C ASN A 379 18.29 19.66 -11.90
N MET A 380 16.99 19.42 -12.07
CA MET A 380 16.48 18.34 -12.91
C MET A 380 16.71 18.63 -14.40
N PRO A 381 17.05 17.61 -15.22
CA PRO A 381 17.13 17.75 -16.68
C PRO A 381 15.79 18.14 -17.34
N ASP A 382 15.84 18.84 -18.48
CA ASP A 382 14.67 19.41 -19.17
C ASP A 382 13.55 18.41 -19.47
N LEU A 383 13.88 17.17 -19.87
CA LEU A 383 12.88 16.14 -20.15
C LEU A 383 12.35 15.50 -18.85
N ALA A 384 13.18 15.39 -17.82
CA ALA A 384 12.74 14.95 -16.50
C ALA A 384 11.75 15.97 -15.88
N VAL A 385 11.99 17.28 -16.01
CA VAL A 385 11.05 18.34 -15.58
C VAL A 385 9.74 18.27 -16.35
N GLN A 386 9.76 17.98 -17.66
CA GLN A 386 8.53 17.77 -18.44
C GLN A 386 7.74 16.56 -17.93
N ALA A 387 8.40 15.42 -17.70
CA ALA A 387 7.75 14.24 -17.11
C ALA A 387 7.20 14.55 -15.71
N PHE A 388 7.94 15.28 -14.87
CA PHE A 388 7.52 15.72 -13.53
C PHE A 388 6.24 16.57 -13.58
N ALA A 389 6.19 17.55 -14.49
CA ALA A 389 5.04 18.42 -14.67
C ALA A 389 3.80 17.65 -15.17
N LEU A 390 3.96 16.70 -16.10
CA LEU A 390 2.86 15.81 -16.52
C LEU A 390 2.35 14.96 -15.34
N THR A 391 3.26 14.39 -14.53
CA THR A 391 2.90 13.59 -13.36
C THR A 391 2.15 14.42 -12.30
N ILE A 392 2.56 15.67 -12.06
CA ILE A 392 1.85 16.58 -11.15
C ILE A 392 0.40 16.83 -11.63
N ARG A 393 0.19 17.08 -12.94
CA ARG A 393 -1.16 17.27 -13.48
C ARG A 393 -2.02 16.02 -13.32
N HIS A 394 -1.48 14.83 -13.60
CA HIS A 394 -2.18 13.56 -13.41
C HIS A 394 -2.58 13.38 -11.95
N LEU A 395 -1.64 13.52 -11.00
CA LEU A 395 -1.91 13.33 -9.57
C LEU A 395 -2.87 14.37 -8.97
N LYS A 396 -2.99 15.56 -9.59
CA LYS A 396 -3.97 16.59 -9.20
C LYS A 396 -5.43 16.14 -9.40
N GLU A 397 -5.71 15.24 -10.33
CA GLU A 397 -7.05 14.64 -10.48
C GLU A 397 -7.44 13.74 -9.31
N PHE A 398 -6.44 13.21 -8.59
CA PHE A 398 -6.61 12.34 -7.43
C PHE A 398 -6.46 13.07 -6.09
N GLY A 399 -5.97 14.32 -6.09
CA GLY A 399 -5.64 15.10 -4.88
C GLY A 399 -4.32 14.71 -4.22
N PHE A 400 -3.40 14.09 -4.97
CA PHE A 400 -2.11 13.60 -4.47
C PHE A 400 -0.91 14.44 -4.90
N GLU A 401 -1.11 15.56 -5.60
CA GLU A 401 -0.04 16.43 -6.12
C GLU A 401 0.89 16.98 -5.02
N ARG A 402 0.36 17.15 -3.80
CA ARG A 402 1.08 17.68 -2.63
C ARG A 402 2.34 16.88 -2.28
N ILE A 403 2.39 15.58 -2.59
CA ILE A 403 3.57 14.75 -2.28
C ILE A 403 4.78 15.24 -3.08
N LEU A 404 4.61 15.60 -4.35
CA LEU A 404 5.68 16.08 -5.22
C LEU A 404 6.19 17.48 -4.81
N CYS A 405 5.34 18.27 -4.14
CA CYS A 405 5.70 19.60 -3.67
C CYS A 405 6.43 19.61 -2.30
N SER A 406 6.02 18.75 -1.35
CA SER A 406 6.47 18.89 0.05
C SER A 406 6.79 17.59 0.80
N GLY A 407 6.65 16.41 0.17
CA GLY A 407 6.90 15.11 0.82
C GLY A 407 7.65 14.08 -0.03
N ALA A 408 8.17 14.49 -1.18
CA ALA A 408 8.89 13.62 -2.08
C ALA A 408 10.33 13.40 -1.59
N SER A 409 10.72 12.14 -1.48
CA SER A 409 12.13 11.75 -1.45
C SER A 409 12.59 11.68 -2.91
N LEU A 410 13.03 12.82 -3.45
CA LEU A 410 13.55 12.90 -4.82
C LEU A 410 14.90 12.18 -4.91
N ARG A 411 15.05 11.21 -5.83
CA ARG A 411 16.32 10.54 -6.13
C ARG A 411 16.64 10.54 -7.63
N PRO A 412 17.83 11.02 -8.04
CA PRO A 412 18.26 10.93 -9.44
C PRO A 412 18.62 9.49 -9.79
N PHE A 413 18.07 8.99 -10.89
CA PHE A 413 18.46 7.71 -11.49
C PHE A 413 19.91 7.79 -12.00
N SER A 414 20.85 7.34 -11.17
CA SER A 414 22.29 7.54 -11.35
C SER A 414 23.03 6.21 -11.46
N ASN A 415 23.70 5.98 -12.59
CA ASN A 415 24.40 4.71 -12.86
C ASN A 415 25.69 4.47 -12.04
N ASN A 416 26.17 5.46 -11.27
CA ASN A 416 27.54 5.44 -10.73
C ASN A 416 27.66 5.01 -9.25
N THR A 417 26.58 5.08 -8.47
CA THR A 417 26.62 4.68 -7.03
C THR A 417 26.19 3.25 -6.80
N GLU A 418 25.42 2.68 -7.73
CA GLU A 418 24.74 1.38 -7.60
C GLU A 418 25.12 0.44 -8.75
N MET A 419 25.31 -0.83 -8.44
CA MET A 419 25.64 -1.89 -9.39
C MET A 419 24.49 -2.07 -10.39
N THR A 420 24.78 -1.89 -11.68
CA THR A 420 23.77 -1.96 -12.74
C THR A 420 23.32 -3.41 -13.00
N LEU A 421 22.26 -3.85 -12.33
CA LEU A 421 21.65 -5.16 -12.57
C LEU A 421 20.57 -5.06 -13.67
N SER A 422 20.86 -5.62 -14.85
CA SER A 422 19.83 -5.75 -15.90
C SER A 422 18.67 -6.64 -15.44
N ALA A 423 17.48 -6.43 -16.00
CA ALA A 423 16.31 -7.25 -15.72
C ALA A 423 16.53 -8.76 -15.95
N ASN A 424 17.21 -9.09 -17.04
CA ASN A 424 17.61 -10.47 -17.33
C ASN A 424 18.59 -11.01 -16.27
N ALA A 425 19.49 -10.19 -15.71
CA ALA A 425 20.31 -10.61 -14.57
C ALA A 425 19.47 -10.85 -13.31
N LEU A 426 18.58 -9.93 -12.94
CA LEU A 426 17.67 -10.08 -11.79
C LEU A 426 16.82 -11.36 -11.89
N GLN A 427 16.33 -11.68 -13.09
CA GLN A 427 15.55 -12.89 -13.36
C GLN A 427 16.43 -14.16 -13.39
N GLN A 428 17.54 -14.18 -14.14
CA GLN A 428 18.37 -15.37 -14.31
C GLN A 428 19.16 -15.75 -13.06
N LEU A 429 19.44 -14.80 -12.17
CA LEU A 429 20.04 -15.02 -10.86
C LEU A 429 19.00 -15.28 -9.77
N GLU A 430 17.70 -15.17 -10.07
CA GLU A 430 16.59 -15.39 -9.12
C GLU A 430 16.68 -14.47 -7.90
N VAL A 431 16.97 -13.19 -8.15
CA VAL A 431 17.29 -12.19 -7.11
C VAL A 431 16.07 -11.85 -6.27
N LEU A 432 14.93 -11.57 -6.93
CA LEU A 432 13.69 -11.13 -6.25
C LEU A 432 12.60 -12.21 -6.23
N LYS A 433 12.54 -13.04 -7.28
CA LYS A 433 11.55 -14.09 -7.51
C LYS A 433 12.23 -15.29 -8.17
N ASN A 434 11.72 -16.49 -7.93
CA ASN A 434 12.16 -17.70 -8.64
C ASN A 434 11.58 -17.74 -10.07
N ASN A 435 12.14 -18.60 -10.94
CA ASN A 435 11.60 -18.84 -12.29
C ASN A 435 10.64 -20.05 -12.38
N SER A 436 10.37 -20.76 -11.28
CA SER A 436 9.57 -22.00 -11.29
C SER A 436 8.07 -21.74 -11.13
N ASP A 437 7.69 -20.88 -10.21
CA ASP A 437 6.30 -20.45 -9.97
C ASP A 437 6.11 -18.93 -9.85
N GLY A 438 7.21 -18.16 -9.89
CA GLY A 438 7.19 -16.70 -9.80
C GLY A 438 7.00 -16.17 -8.37
N SER A 439 7.01 -17.04 -7.36
CA SER A 439 7.01 -16.62 -5.96
C SER A 439 8.40 -16.15 -5.50
N GLU A 440 8.43 -15.47 -4.36
CA GLU A 440 9.67 -15.04 -3.73
C GLU A 440 10.41 -16.21 -3.07
N ILE A 441 9.69 -17.30 -2.73
CA ILE A 441 10.27 -18.47 -2.05
C ILE A 441 11.32 -19.10 -2.97
N GLY A 442 12.55 -19.22 -2.45
CA GLY A 442 13.70 -19.69 -3.23
C GLY A 442 14.38 -18.62 -4.09
N SER A 443 14.09 -17.33 -3.89
CA SER A 443 14.91 -16.21 -4.39
C SER A 443 16.04 -15.83 -3.42
N LEU A 444 17.00 -15.03 -3.88
CA LEU A 444 18.01 -14.41 -2.99
C LEU A 444 17.34 -13.55 -1.91
N LEU A 445 16.34 -12.73 -2.28
CA LEU A 445 15.60 -11.89 -1.35
C LEU A 445 14.98 -12.73 -0.22
N HIS A 446 14.40 -13.89 -0.51
CA HIS A 446 13.83 -14.76 0.52
C HIS A 446 14.86 -15.31 1.51
N VAL A 447 16.09 -15.55 1.07
CA VAL A 447 17.19 -15.96 1.97
C VAL A 447 17.65 -14.79 2.84
N MET A 448 17.71 -13.58 2.29
CA MET A 448 18.21 -12.39 3.00
C MET A 448 17.17 -11.72 3.92
N ASN A 449 15.88 -11.99 3.70
CA ASN A 449 14.78 -11.26 4.34
C ASN A 449 14.32 -11.90 5.66
N HIS A 450 14.95 -11.45 6.74
CA HIS A 450 14.56 -11.62 8.13
C HIS A 450 14.01 -10.31 8.74
N THR A 451 13.53 -9.37 7.92
CA THR A 451 12.93 -8.12 8.41
C THR A 451 11.62 -8.40 9.15
N LEU A 452 11.34 -7.61 10.18
CA LEU A 452 10.15 -7.76 11.01
C LEU A 452 9.02 -6.81 10.59
N THR A 453 9.29 -5.85 9.70
CA THR A 453 8.34 -4.81 9.29
C THR A 453 8.15 -4.75 7.76
N ILE A 454 6.98 -4.34 7.31
CA ILE A 454 6.64 -4.23 5.87
C ILE A 454 7.48 -3.15 5.17
N PHE A 455 7.81 -2.06 5.86
CA PHE A 455 8.69 -1.00 5.34
C PHE A 455 10.17 -1.42 5.32
N GLY A 456 10.64 -2.17 6.32
CA GLY A 456 11.95 -2.84 6.27
C GLY A 456 12.05 -3.81 5.09
N SER A 457 11.07 -4.71 4.93
CA SER A 457 11.02 -5.67 3.81
C SER A 457 11.10 -5.00 2.42
N ARG A 458 10.35 -3.90 2.21
CA ARG A 458 10.42 -3.11 0.97
C ARG A 458 11.78 -2.43 0.77
N LEU A 459 12.36 -1.87 1.82
CA LEU A 459 13.69 -1.26 1.74
C LEU A 459 14.78 -2.31 1.45
N LEU A 460 14.68 -3.50 2.06
CA LEU A 460 15.58 -4.61 1.78
C LEU A 460 15.45 -5.08 0.32
N ARG A 461 14.23 -5.17 -0.24
CA ARG A 461 14.02 -5.45 -1.68
C ARG A 461 14.77 -4.44 -2.55
N HIS A 462 14.72 -3.15 -2.22
CA HIS A 462 15.46 -2.12 -2.94
C HIS A 462 16.98 -2.36 -2.82
N TRP A 463 17.50 -2.60 -1.61
CA TRP A 463 18.92 -2.90 -1.41
C TRP A 463 19.39 -4.15 -2.19
N VAL A 464 18.57 -5.21 -2.25
CA VAL A 464 18.89 -6.47 -2.96
C VAL A 464 18.90 -6.28 -4.49
N SER A 465 18.06 -5.38 -5.02
CA SER A 465 18.02 -5.06 -6.46
C SER A 465 19.01 -3.97 -6.88
N HIS A 466 19.52 -3.18 -5.93
CA HIS A 466 20.43 -2.06 -6.16
C HIS A 466 21.64 -2.12 -5.20
N PRO A 467 22.58 -3.08 -5.38
CA PRO A 467 23.83 -3.13 -4.59
C PRO A 467 24.66 -1.86 -4.80
N LEU A 468 25.52 -1.51 -3.86
CA LEU A 468 26.41 -0.35 -3.95
C LEU A 468 27.75 -0.61 -4.65
N CYS A 469 28.33 0.47 -5.13
CA CYS A 469 29.73 0.54 -5.56
C CYS A 469 30.62 1.43 -4.66
N ASP A 470 30.06 2.17 -3.70
CA ASP A 470 30.81 3.03 -2.77
C ASP A 470 31.33 2.23 -1.55
N GLN A 471 32.64 1.97 -1.52
CA GLN A 471 33.34 1.24 -0.46
C GLN A 471 33.05 1.83 0.95
N THR A 472 32.94 3.15 1.08
CA THR A 472 32.75 3.81 2.39
C THR A 472 31.38 3.52 2.99
N LEU A 473 30.35 3.53 2.15
CA LEU A 473 28.97 3.21 2.53
C LEU A 473 28.80 1.71 2.80
N ILE A 474 29.51 0.87 2.04
CA ILE A 474 29.52 -0.58 2.24
C ILE A 474 30.13 -0.92 3.61
N CYS A 475 31.34 -0.43 3.90
CA CYS A 475 32.00 -0.63 5.19
C CYS A 475 31.18 -0.07 6.36
N ALA A 476 30.54 1.09 6.20
CA ALA A 476 29.69 1.68 7.25
C ALA A 476 28.53 0.76 7.65
N ARG A 477 27.89 0.06 6.70
CA ARG A 477 26.89 -0.97 7.04
C ARG A 477 27.52 -2.23 7.61
N LEU A 478 28.61 -2.74 7.03
CA LEU A 478 29.27 -3.95 7.55
C LEU A 478 29.62 -3.79 9.03
N HIS A 479 30.15 -2.63 9.42
CA HIS A 479 30.40 -2.31 10.83
C HIS A 479 29.13 -2.31 11.68
N ALA A 480 28.00 -1.76 11.18
CA ALA A 480 26.73 -1.80 11.90
C ALA A 480 26.14 -3.22 12.00
N VAL A 481 26.28 -4.05 10.96
CA VAL A 481 25.85 -5.45 10.95
C VAL A 481 26.67 -6.28 11.94
N SER A 482 28.00 -6.13 11.95
CA SER A 482 28.89 -6.75 12.92
C SER A 482 28.53 -6.36 14.36
N GLU A 483 28.40 -5.07 14.64
CA GLU A 483 28.05 -4.57 15.98
C GLU A 483 26.69 -5.11 16.47
N ILE A 484 25.67 -5.14 15.60
CA ILE A 484 24.37 -5.74 15.94
C ILE A 484 24.53 -7.25 16.18
N ALA A 485 25.26 -7.97 15.32
CA ALA A 485 25.44 -9.42 15.43
C ALA A 485 26.23 -9.84 16.69
N GLU A 486 27.26 -9.08 17.06
CA GLU A 486 28.00 -9.22 18.32
C GLU A 486 27.06 -8.99 19.52
N SER A 487 26.21 -7.97 19.45
CA SER A 487 25.18 -7.70 20.46
C SER A 487 24.05 -8.75 20.49
N MET A 488 23.95 -9.68 19.53
CA MET A 488 23.03 -10.83 19.65
C MET A 488 23.64 -11.99 20.46
N GLY A 489 24.90 -11.87 20.89
CA GLY A 489 25.62 -12.86 21.69
C GLY A 489 26.05 -14.11 20.90
N SER A 490 27.07 -14.80 21.42
CA SER A 490 27.41 -16.16 20.95
C SER A 490 26.40 -17.17 21.48
N CYS A 491 25.77 -17.94 20.60
CA CYS A 491 24.89 -19.05 20.98
C CYS A 491 25.71 -20.28 21.42
N ASN A 492 26.42 -20.16 22.56
CA ASN A 492 27.23 -21.21 23.18
C ASN A 492 26.92 -21.37 24.68
N VAL A 493 25.66 -21.19 25.08
CA VAL A 493 25.17 -21.49 26.44
C VAL A 493 24.39 -22.82 26.47
N VAL A 494 25.01 -23.86 25.90
CA VAL A 494 24.63 -25.27 26.15
C VAL A 494 25.92 -26.10 26.22
N ASN A 495 26.15 -26.71 27.37
CA ASN A 495 27.32 -27.53 27.78
C ASN A 495 28.44 -26.81 28.54
N ASN A 496 28.14 -26.43 29.79
CA ASN A 496 29.02 -26.74 30.92
C ASN A 496 28.22 -26.72 32.24
N LEU A 497 27.45 -27.78 32.50
CA LEU A 497 27.06 -28.12 33.87
C LEU A 497 28.22 -28.89 34.50
N GLY A 498 29.26 -28.15 34.88
CA GLY A 498 30.44 -28.64 35.58
C GLY A 498 30.81 -27.62 36.64
N CYS A 499 30.80 -28.02 37.90
CA CYS A 499 30.99 -27.14 39.05
C CYS A 499 32.36 -26.44 39.03
N VAL A 500 32.42 -25.18 39.48
CA VAL A 500 33.27 -24.71 40.60
C VAL A 500 33.07 -23.19 40.79
N GLU A 501 32.67 -22.85 42.01
CA GLU A 501 32.92 -21.66 42.85
C GLU A 501 32.73 -20.21 42.32
N GLU A 502 32.43 -19.35 43.29
CA GLU A 502 31.91 -17.99 43.17
C GLU A 502 33.02 -16.97 42.88
N ASP A 503 32.80 -16.07 41.93
CA ASP A 503 33.56 -14.82 41.80
C ASP A 503 32.61 -13.67 41.42
N PRO A 504 32.23 -12.77 42.35
CA PRO A 504 31.05 -11.91 42.21
C PRO A 504 31.37 -10.48 41.74
N ASP A 505 32.22 -10.28 40.72
CA ASP A 505 32.53 -8.92 40.22
C ASP A 505 32.83 -8.78 38.71
N VAL A 506 32.33 -9.72 37.88
CA VAL A 506 32.20 -9.49 36.43
C VAL A 506 30.73 -9.42 36.06
N ALA A 507 30.17 -8.21 36.12
CA ALA A 507 28.84 -7.93 35.59
C ALA A 507 28.81 -8.23 34.09
N ILE A 508 28.24 -9.37 33.71
CA ILE A 508 27.98 -9.73 32.31
C ILE A 508 26.95 -8.73 31.78
N VAL A 509 27.43 -7.69 31.11
CA VAL A 509 26.62 -6.69 30.42
C VAL A 509 25.80 -7.40 29.34
N GLN A 510 24.54 -7.71 29.66
CA GLN A 510 23.62 -8.25 28.66
C GLN A 510 23.37 -7.18 27.59
N PRO A 511 23.29 -7.57 26.31
CA PRO A 511 23.34 -6.63 25.20
C PRO A 511 22.00 -5.91 24.99
N GLU A 512 21.88 -4.74 25.60
CA GLU A 512 20.70 -3.87 25.55
C GLU A 512 20.27 -3.51 24.12
N LEU A 513 21.23 -3.33 23.21
CA LEU A 513 21.01 -2.98 21.80
C LEU A 513 20.12 -3.99 21.05
N ALA A 514 20.54 -5.26 20.93
CA ALA A 514 19.79 -6.25 20.14
C ALA A 514 18.41 -6.52 20.74
N TYR A 515 18.28 -6.52 22.07
CA TYR A 515 17.01 -6.73 22.75
C TYR A 515 16.02 -5.60 22.46
N ILE A 516 16.43 -4.33 22.67
CA ILE A 516 15.55 -3.17 22.42
C ILE A 516 15.22 -3.07 20.93
N LEU A 517 16.21 -3.27 20.04
CA LEU A 517 15.98 -3.23 18.59
C LEU A 517 14.97 -4.30 18.15
N SER A 518 15.15 -5.55 18.58
CA SER A 518 14.22 -6.65 18.28
C SER A 518 12.82 -6.42 18.87
N LEU A 519 12.73 -5.87 20.09
CA LEU A 519 11.45 -5.52 20.73
C LEU A 519 10.68 -4.43 19.97
N VAL A 520 11.38 -3.35 19.58
CA VAL A 520 10.82 -2.25 18.79
C VAL A 520 10.34 -2.77 17.44
N LEU A 521 11.19 -3.48 16.71
CA LEU A 521 10.86 -4.01 15.39
C LEU A 521 9.73 -5.05 15.43
N THR A 522 9.71 -5.94 16.42
CA THR A 522 8.59 -6.88 16.64
C THR A 522 7.27 -6.17 16.97
N THR A 523 7.33 -5.06 17.70
CA THR A 523 6.15 -4.24 18.01
C THR A 523 5.64 -3.52 16.76
N LEU A 524 6.55 -2.95 15.96
CA LEU A 524 6.22 -2.31 14.69
C LEU A 524 5.72 -3.31 13.63
N GLY A 525 6.20 -4.55 13.63
CA GLY A 525 5.72 -5.63 12.76
C GLY A 525 4.27 -6.06 13.04
N ARG A 526 3.72 -5.69 14.20
CA ARG A 526 2.30 -5.89 14.58
C ARG A 526 1.46 -4.62 14.45
N ALA A 527 2.10 -3.49 14.14
CA ALA A 527 1.43 -2.22 13.88
C ALA A 527 0.98 -2.15 12.41
N PRO A 528 0.06 -1.23 12.03
CA PRO A 528 -0.15 -0.91 10.63
C PRO A 528 1.16 -0.43 9.96
N ASP A 529 1.23 -0.54 8.63
CA ASP A 529 2.34 -0.01 7.83
C ASP A 529 2.51 1.50 8.06
N ILE A 530 3.40 1.89 8.98
CA ILE A 530 3.60 3.28 9.38
C ILE A 530 4.12 4.15 8.22
N GLN A 531 4.79 3.59 7.21
CA GLN A 531 5.30 4.35 6.06
C GLN A 531 4.16 4.77 5.12
N ARG A 532 3.24 3.85 4.81
CA ARG A 532 1.98 4.19 4.12
C ARG A 532 1.08 5.04 5.02
N GLY A 533 1.06 4.75 6.31
CA GLY A 533 0.33 5.48 7.34
C GLY A 533 0.64 6.99 7.35
N ILE A 534 1.89 7.39 7.57
CA ILE A 534 2.27 8.82 7.57
C ILE A 534 1.96 9.51 6.23
N THR A 535 2.06 8.77 5.13
CA THR A 535 1.78 9.29 3.78
C THR A 535 0.28 9.48 3.55
N ARG A 536 -0.58 8.58 4.04
CA ARG A 536 -2.05 8.77 4.08
C ARG A 536 -2.49 9.90 5.00
N ILE A 537 -1.80 10.10 6.13
CA ILE A 537 -2.04 11.25 7.02
C ILE A 537 -1.73 12.56 6.25
N PHE A 538 -0.58 12.62 5.59
CA PHE A 538 -0.16 13.75 4.76
C PHE A 538 -1.13 14.05 3.60
N HIS A 539 -1.60 13.01 2.90
CA HIS A 539 -2.64 13.09 1.85
C HIS A 539 -4.05 13.41 2.40
N CYS A 540 -4.21 13.50 3.72
CA CYS A 540 -5.49 13.68 4.42
C CYS A 540 -6.52 12.56 4.16
N THR A 541 -6.06 11.35 3.80
CA THR A 541 -6.92 10.20 3.49
C THR A 541 -7.10 9.24 4.67
N ALA A 542 -6.18 9.26 5.64
CA ALA A 542 -6.18 8.39 6.81
C ALA A 542 -7.49 8.42 7.63
N THR A 543 -7.80 7.30 8.29
CA THR A 543 -8.89 7.26 9.28
C THR A 543 -8.39 7.72 10.67
N PRO A 544 -9.29 8.11 11.59
CA PRO A 544 -8.89 8.42 12.97
C PRO A 544 -8.17 7.28 13.69
N SER A 545 -8.63 6.03 13.54
CA SER A 545 -7.99 4.85 14.12
C SER A 545 -6.62 4.56 13.51
N GLU A 546 -6.48 4.68 12.18
CA GLU A 546 -5.20 4.55 11.48
C GLU A 546 -4.20 5.62 11.94
N PHE A 547 -4.64 6.88 12.05
CA PHE A 547 -3.84 7.99 12.57
C PHE A 547 -3.31 7.68 13.98
N VAL A 548 -4.20 7.32 14.91
CA VAL A 548 -3.82 7.03 16.30
C VAL A 548 -2.86 5.84 16.36
N ALA A 549 -3.12 4.76 15.62
CA ALA A 549 -2.26 3.58 15.60
C ALA A 549 -0.86 3.87 15.05
N VAL A 550 -0.75 4.61 13.93
CA VAL A 550 0.53 4.96 13.29
C VAL A 550 1.36 5.89 14.18
N ILE A 551 0.76 6.97 14.69
CA ILE A 551 1.48 7.95 15.52
C ILE A 551 1.85 7.34 16.89
N GLN A 552 1.01 6.47 17.46
CA GLN A 552 1.32 5.74 18.70
C GLN A 552 2.44 4.70 18.50
N ALA A 553 2.51 4.04 17.34
CA ALA A 553 3.58 3.11 17.01
C ALA A 553 4.94 3.84 16.92
N ILE A 554 4.99 4.97 16.19
CA ILE A 554 6.20 5.82 16.08
C ILE A 554 6.61 6.36 17.46
N LEU A 555 5.66 6.87 18.26
CA LEU A 555 5.93 7.36 19.61
C LEU A 555 6.49 6.27 20.54
N SER A 556 5.96 5.05 20.44
CA SER A 556 6.44 3.91 21.24
C SER A 556 7.85 3.49 20.83
N ALA A 557 8.11 3.36 19.53
CA ALA A 557 9.41 3.01 18.98
C ALA A 557 10.49 4.03 19.39
N GLY A 558 10.22 5.33 19.19
CA GLY A 558 11.14 6.40 19.58
C GLY A 558 11.47 6.38 21.08
N LYS A 559 10.45 6.25 21.95
CA LYS A 559 10.65 6.19 23.41
C LYS A 559 11.41 4.95 23.89
N GLN A 560 11.24 3.80 23.23
CA GLN A 560 12.02 2.60 23.54
C GLN A 560 13.48 2.77 23.08
N LEU A 561 13.71 3.31 21.89
CA LEU A 561 15.06 3.59 21.39
C LEU A 561 15.82 4.65 22.21
N GLN A 562 15.14 5.61 22.84
CA GLN A 562 15.76 6.56 23.77
C GLN A 562 16.40 5.88 25.00
N GLN A 563 15.98 4.68 25.39
CA GLN A 563 16.54 3.95 26.53
C GLN A 563 18.01 3.58 26.31
N LEU A 564 18.46 3.50 25.05
CA LEU A 564 19.86 3.24 24.69
C LEU A 564 20.84 4.39 25.04
N ASN A 565 20.34 5.53 25.57
CA ASN A 565 21.14 6.60 26.17
C ASN A 565 22.36 7.06 25.34
N ILE A 566 22.19 7.19 24.02
CA ILE A 566 23.24 7.58 23.06
C ILE A 566 23.51 9.08 23.22
N GLY A 567 24.39 9.44 24.15
CA GLY A 567 24.83 10.82 24.42
C GLY A 567 26.36 10.96 24.42
N GLU A 568 26.84 12.17 24.14
CA GLU A 568 28.27 12.50 24.18
C GLU A 568 28.78 12.49 25.63
N GLY A 569 29.32 11.34 26.09
CA GLY A 569 29.97 11.22 27.39
C GLY A 569 29.98 9.83 28.05
N ASN A 570 29.23 8.85 27.55
CA ASN A 570 29.16 7.51 28.14
C ASN A 570 30.10 6.49 27.48
N ASN A 571 30.74 5.65 28.30
CA ASN A 571 31.64 4.56 27.87
C ASN A 571 30.90 3.37 27.19
N ASN A 572 29.57 3.31 27.25
CA ASN A 572 28.74 2.35 26.49
C ASN A 572 28.42 2.87 25.06
N SER A 573 29.33 3.63 24.46
CA SER A 573 29.14 4.26 23.15
C SER A 573 29.15 3.22 22.04
N LEU A 574 28.08 3.19 21.22
CA LEU A 574 28.03 2.41 19.99
C LEU A 574 29.28 2.70 19.11
N CYS A 575 29.80 1.72 18.40
CA CYS A 575 30.96 1.89 17.53
C CYS A 575 30.56 2.50 16.18
N SER A 576 29.44 2.06 15.59
CA SER A 576 29.02 2.48 14.26
C SER A 576 28.33 3.85 14.25
N ASN A 577 28.97 4.81 13.58
CA ASN A 577 28.40 6.14 13.31
C ASN A 577 27.07 6.06 12.53
N LEU A 578 26.93 5.06 11.66
CA LEU A 578 25.69 4.77 10.93
C LEU A 578 24.57 4.40 11.91
N LEU A 579 24.84 3.44 12.81
CA LEU A 579 23.86 2.96 13.78
C LEU A 579 23.44 4.07 14.76
N LYS A 580 24.40 4.87 15.26
CA LYS A 580 24.14 6.09 16.04
C LYS A 580 23.19 7.03 15.32
N LYS A 581 23.49 7.41 14.07
CA LYS A 581 22.68 8.36 13.29
C LYS A 581 21.26 7.85 13.08
N LEU A 582 21.10 6.56 12.77
CA LEU A 582 19.80 5.94 12.58
C LEU A 582 18.96 5.93 13.87
N ILE A 583 19.53 5.50 14.99
CA ILE A 583 18.80 5.45 16.27
C ILE A 583 18.43 6.87 16.71
N LEU A 584 19.37 7.83 16.68
CA LEU A 584 19.10 9.23 17.04
C LEU A 584 18.03 9.89 16.17
N THR A 585 17.96 9.54 14.88
CA THR A 585 16.92 10.02 13.96
C THR A 585 15.55 9.43 14.34
N ALA A 586 15.48 8.12 14.56
CA ALA A 586 14.25 7.42 14.97
C ALA A 586 13.78 7.80 16.40
N SER A 587 14.70 8.19 17.28
CA SER A 587 14.45 8.57 18.68
C SER A 587 14.44 10.09 18.92
N SER A 588 14.28 10.88 17.85
CA SER A 588 14.31 12.35 17.88
C SER A 588 13.27 12.93 18.85
N GLY A 589 13.72 13.83 19.73
CA GLY A 589 12.87 14.51 20.70
C GLY A 589 11.75 15.34 20.05
N SER A 590 11.97 15.88 18.83
CA SER A 590 10.94 16.60 18.07
C SER A 590 9.80 15.65 17.65
N VAL A 591 10.15 14.52 17.02
CA VAL A 591 9.18 13.51 16.56
C VAL A 591 8.37 12.96 17.74
N ILE A 592 9.02 12.64 18.86
CA ILE A 592 8.38 12.14 20.08
C ILE A 592 7.48 13.20 20.73
N GLY A 593 7.93 14.46 20.81
CA GLY A 593 7.15 15.57 21.37
C GLY A 593 5.92 15.89 20.53
N ASN A 594 6.10 15.99 19.20
CA ASN A 594 5.01 16.26 18.25
C ASN A 594 4.00 15.10 18.22
N ALA A 595 4.46 13.84 18.18
CA ALA A 595 3.57 12.68 18.24
C ALA A 595 2.74 12.64 19.53
N ALA A 596 3.36 12.93 20.68
CA ALA A 596 2.65 13.00 21.96
C ALA A 596 1.61 14.14 21.99
N LYS A 597 1.97 15.33 21.49
CA LYS A 597 1.07 16.50 21.38
C LYS A 597 -0.14 16.23 20.48
N MET A 598 0.08 15.58 19.34
CA MET A 598 -1.00 15.20 18.42
C MET A 598 -1.94 14.18 19.06
N LEU A 599 -1.41 13.13 19.68
CA LEU A 599 -2.23 12.12 20.37
C LEU A 599 -3.00 12.69 21.56
N SER A 600 -2.43 13.63 22.33
CA SER A 600 -3.14 14.25 23.47
C SER A 600 -4.31 15.15 23.07
N SER A 601 -4.40 15.53 21.79
CA SER A 601 -5.53 16.32 21.26
C SER A 601 -6.72 15.47 20.78
N LEU A 602 -6.59 14.14 20.81
CA LEU A 602 -7.57 13.20 20.27
C LEU A 602 -8.10 12.25 21.35
N ASN A 603 -9.39 11.93 21.27
CA ASN A 603 -10.00 10.85 22.04
C ASN A 603 -9.78 9.51 21.32
N LYS A 604 -9.00 8.62 21.94
CA LYS A 604 -8.69 7.30 21.39
C LYS A 604 -9.93 6.41 21.22
N ASP A 605 -10.80 6.35 22.22
CA ASP A 605 -11.99 5.48 22.17
C ASP A 605 -12.95 5.92 21.04
N SER A 606 -13.06 7.24 20.83
CA SER A 606 -13.80 7.81 19.69
C SER A 606 -13.13 7.51 18.34
N ALA A 607 -11.79 7.53 18.28
CA ALA A 607 -11.05 7.18 17.07
C ALA A 607 -11.26 5.71 16.67
N ASP A 608 -11.18 4.78 17.63
CA ASP A 608 -11.38 3.34 17.44
C ASP A 608 -12.83 3.00 17.06
N GLN A 609 -13.81 3.75 17.56
CA GLN A 609 -15.23 3.63 17.19
C GLN A 609 -15.60 4.34 15.87
N GLY A 610 -14.72 5.19 15.33
CA GLY A 610 -15.00 6.04 14.18
C GLY A 610 -15.97 7.22 14.47
N ASP A 611 -16.17 7.57 15.75
CA ASP A 611 -16.99 8.70 16.16
C ASP A 611 -16.24 10.03 15.99
N LEU A 612 -16.47 10.66 14.84
CA LEU A 612 -15.91 11.96 14.49
C LEU A 612 -16.44 13.11 15.37
N THR A 613 -17.62 12.96 15.98
CA THR A 613 -18.27 14.03 16.76
C THR A 613 -17.54 14.31 18.07
N ASN A 614 -16.99 13.27 18.71
CA ASN A 614 -16.23 13.35 19.96
C ASN A 614 -14.71 13.18 19.80
N LEU A 615 -14.23 12.89 18.58
CA LEU A 615 -12.80 12.66 18.29
C LEU A 615 -11.86 13.77 18.79
N ILE A 616 -12.14 15.04 18.45
CA ILE A 616 -11.23 16.15 18.78
C ILE A 616 -11.53 16.69 20.17
N ILE A 617 -10.50 16.72 21.03
CA ILE A 617 -10.54 17.33 22.36
C ILE A 617 -10.35 18.84 22.21
N ALA A 618 -11.42 19.53 21.84
CA ALA A 618 -11.43 20.98 21.66
C ALA A 618 -11.27 21.69 23.01
N SER A 619 -10.14 22.36 23.21
CA SER A 619 -9.88 23.32 24.29
C SER A 619 -10.25 24.74 23.86
N ASP A 620 -10.40 25.65 24.83
CA ASP A 620 -10.77 27.04 24.55
C ASP A 620 -9.77 27.70 23.59
N GLY A 621 -10.28 28.16 22.44
CA GLY A 621 -9.51 28.78 21.36
C GLY A 621 -9.26 27.88 20.14
N GLN A 622 -9.43 26.56 20.24
CA GLN A 622 -9.25 25.63 19.10
C GLN A 622 -10.60 25.15 18.53
N PHE A 623 -10.70 25.08 17.20
CA PHE A 623 -11.89 24.63 16.46
C PHE A 623 -13.23 25.29 16.94
N PRO A 624 -13.35 26.63 16.86
CA PRO A 624 -14.50 27.36 17.40
C PRO A 624 -15.85 26.95 16.76
N GLU A 625 -15.83 26.42 15.54
CA GLU A 625 -17.02 25.91 14.85
C GLU A 625 -17.53 24.61 15.46
N VAL A 626 -16.62 23.69 15.84
CA VAL A 626 -16.96 22.44 16.53
C VAL A 626 -17.55 22.74 17.91
N ILE A 627 -16.97 23.69 18.66
CA ILE A 627 -17.50 24.12 19.97
C ILE A 627 -18.92 24.69 19.81
N ARG A 628 -19.14 25.55 18.80
CA ARG A 628 -20.45 26.14 18.46
C ARG A 628 -21.48 25.06 18.11
N ALA A 629 -21.12 24.11 17.25
CA ALA A 629 -22.00 23.03 16.82
C ALA A 629 -22.31 22.03 17.95
N ARG A 630 -21.32 21.66 18.78
CA ARG A 630 -21.54 20.83 19.98
C ARG A 630 -22.51 21.49 20.96
N LYS A 631 -22.41 22.81 21.15
CA LYS A 631 -23.36 23.58 21.96
C LYS A 631 -24.77 23.58 21.35
N ALA A 632 -24.90 23.82 20.05
CA ALA A 632 -26.20 23.79 19.36
C ALA A 632 -26.86 22.41 19.43
N PHE A 633 -26.11 21.33 19.18
CA PHE A 633 -26.56 19.95 19.34
C PHE A 633 -27.03 19.67 20.78
N LYS A 634 -26.24 20.03 21.80
CA LYS A 634 -26.62 19.84 23.20
C LYS A 634 -27.90 20.59 23.56
N MET A 635 -28.04 21.84 23.12
CA MET A 635 -29.26 22.62 23.33
C MET A 635 -30.49 22.01 22.62
N ALA A 636 -30.32 21.37 21.45
CA ALA A 636 -31.39 20.67 20.76
C ALA A 636 -31.83 19.39 21.50
N VAL A 637 -30.89 18.64 22.08
CA VAL A 637 -31.17 17.49 22.96
C VAL A 637 -31.94 17.95 24.21
N GLU A 638 -31.41 18.95 24.93
CA GLU A 638 -32.06 19.48 26.15
C GLU A 638 -33.48 20.01 25.87
N GLN A 639 -33.70 20.65 24.72
CA GLN A 639 -35.05 21.06 24.29
C GLN A 639 -35.97 19.88 24.02
N LEU A 640 -35.50 18.85 23.30
CA LEU A 640 -36.29 17.65 22.99
C LEU A 640 -36.67 16.87 24.26
N ASP A 641 -35.72 16.65 25.17
CA ASP A 641 -35.95 15.95 26.43
C ASP A 641 -36.96 16.70 27.31
N SER A 642 -36.89 18.03 27.38
CA SER A 642 -37.82 18.85 28.16
C SER A 642 -39.30 18.70 27.75
N LEU A 643 -39.57 18.25 26.53
CA LEU A 643 -40.94 18.01 26.06
C LEU A 643 -41.63 16.85 26.79
N ILE A 644 -40.91 15.92 27.41
CA ILE A 644 -41.54 14.80 28.13
C ILE A 644 -42.41 15.31 29.30
N ASP A 645 -41.99 16.39 29.96
CA ASP A 645 -42.72 16.98 31.09
C ASP A 645 -43.99 17.72 30.67
N LEU A 646 -44.05 18.19 29.42
CA LEU A 646 -45.29 18.69 28.82
C LEU A 646 -46.29 17.56 28.65
N TYR A 647 -45.88 16.42 28.08
CA TYR A 647 -46.78 15.28 27.85
C TYR A 647 -47.14 14.51 29.13
N ARG A 648 -46.25 14.43 30.12
CA ARG A 648 -46.56 13.94 31.48
C ARG A 648 -47.74 14.70 32.09
N LYS A 649 -47.76 16.03 31.93
CA LYS A 649 -48.87 16.90 32.38
C LYS A 649 -50.11 16.73 31.50
N GLN A 650 -49.95 16.73 30.17
CA GLN A 650 -51.08 16.65 29.22
C GLN A 650 -51.82 15.30 29.26
N LEU A 651 -51.12 14.19 29.48
CA LEU A 651 -51.68 12.84 29.55
C LEU A 651 -51.97 12.37 30.99
N GLY A 652 -51.57 13.13 32.02
CA GLY A 652 -51.71 12.75 33.42
C GLY A 652 -50.81 11.59 33.87
N MET A 653 -49.88 11.15 33.02
CA MET A 653 -49.02 9.98 33.26
C MET A 653 -47.66 10.41 33.84
N LYS A 654 -47.50 10.30 35.17
CA LYS A 654 -46.26 10.72 35.87
C LYS A 654 -45.01 9.94 35.45
N ASN A 655 -45.16 8.65 35.13
CA ASN A 655 -44.06 7.75 34.76
C ASN A 655 -43.92 7.61 33.24
N LEU A 656 -44.34 8.61 32.46
CA LEU A 656 -44.14 8.60 31.01
C LEU A 656 -42.67 8.91 30.69
N GLU A 657 -42.08 8.10 29.81
CA GLU A 657 -40.71 8.28 29.31
C GLU A 657 -40.69 8.08 27.80
N PHE A 658 -39.70 8.68 27.14
CA PHE A 658 -39.46 8.49 25.72
C PHE A 658 -38.88 7.09 25.46
N MET A 659 -39.46 6.36 24.50
CA MET A 659 -38.97 5.04 24.10
C MET A 659 -38.24 5.07 22.75
N SER A 660 -37.31 4.14 22.57
CA SER A 660 -36.61 3.92 21.31
C SER A 660 -36.85 2.49 20.80
N VAL A 661 -37.32 2.34 19.57
CA VAL A 661 -37.66 1.03 18.98
C VAL A 661 -37.18 0.97 17.53
N SER A 662 -36.40 -0.07 17.20
CA SER A 662 -35.90 -0.33 15.83
C SER A 662 -35.17 0.86 15.19
N GLY A 663 -34.42 1.64 15.99
CA GLY A 663 -33.67 2.82 15.54
C GLY A 663 -34.47 4.12 15.54
N THR A 664 -35.81 4.09 15.67
CA THR A 664 -36.61 5.30 15.87
C THR A 664 -36.66 5.66 17.35
N THR A 665 -36.26 6.89 17.69
CA THR A 665 -36.16 7.38 19.07
C THR A 665 -37.33 8.30 19.45
N HIS A 666 -37.41 8.67 20.73
CA HIS A 666 -38.38 9.64 21.28
C HIS A 666 -39.85 9.34 20.98
N LEU A 667 -40.21 8.05 20.98
CA LEU A 667 -41.57 7.57 20.77
C LEU A 667 -42.38 7.66 22.07
N ILE A 668 -43.61 8.15 21.96
CA ILE A 668 -44.61 8.06 23.03
C ILE A 668 -45.47 6.81 22.77
N GLU A 669 -45.36 5.79 23.62
CA GLU A 669 -46.16 4.56 23.52
C GLU A 669 -47.36 4.61 24.47
N LEU A 670 -48.55 4.35 23.94
CA LEU A 670 -49.84 4.41 24.66
C LEU A 670 -50.70 3.18 24.34
N SER A 671 -51.60 2.79 25.25
CA SER A 671 -52.62 1.76 24.98
C SER A 671 -53.53 2.21 23.82
N THR A 672 -54.07 1.25 23.07
CA THR A 672 -55.10 1.47 22.03
C THR A 672 -56.32 2.26 22.51
N ASP A 673 -56.59 2.24 23.82
CA ASP A 673 -57.78 2.85 24.42
C ASP A 673 -57.60 4.35 24.74
N VAL A 674 -56.36 4.87 24.65
CA VAL A 674 -56.03 6.26 24.96
C VAL A 674 -56.30 7.14 23.74
N LYS A 675 -57.21 8.12 23.89
CA LYS A 675 -57.48 9.12 22.85
C LYS A 675 -56.34 10.15 22.80
N VAL A 676 -55.67 10.23 21.65
CA VAL A 676 -54.63 11.23 21.36
C VAL A 676 -55.16 12.34 20.44
N PRO A 677 -54.54 13.53 20.42
CA PRO A 677 -54.83 14.58 19.45
C PRO A 677 -54.65 14.12 17.99
N SER A 678 -55.46 14.65 17.08
CA SER A 678 -55.48 14.25 15.66
C SER A 678 -54.26 14.69 14.85
N ASN A 679 -53.44 15.60 15.38
CA ASN A 679 -52.18 16.07 14.80
C ASN A 679 -50.96 15.21 15.18
N TRP A 680 -51.15 14.13 15.94
CA TRP A 680 -50.06 13.20 16.30
C TRP A 680 -49.79 12.20 15.19
N VAL A 681 -48.52 12.07 14.79
CA VAL A 681 -48.10 11.15 13.74
C VAL A 681 -47.97 9.74 14.32
N LYS A 682 -48.74 8.78 13.81
CA LYS A 682 -48.60 7.37 14.17
C LYS A 682 -47.39 6.76 13.45
N VAL A 683 -46.39 6.34 14.22
CA VAL A 683 -45.13 5.77 13.69
C VAL A 683 -45.21 4.26 13.54
N ASN A 684 -45.69 3.56 14.57
CA ASN A 684 -45.77 2.10 14.61
C ASN A 684 -46.91 1.67 15.56
N SER A 685 -47.43 0.45 15.42
CA SER A 685 -48.37 -0.14 16.37
C SER A 685 -48.17 -1.63 16.53
N THR A 686 -48.23 -2.09 17.77
CA THR A 686 -48.36 -3.50 18.14
C THR A 686 -49.84 -3.84 18.39
N LYS A 687 -50.13 -5.11 18.73
CA LYS A 687 -51.51 -5.55 19.04
C LYS A 687 -52.14 -4.91 20.29
N LYS A 688 -51.36 -4.27 21.16
CA LYS A 688 -51.82 -3.65 22.42
C LYS A 688 -51.46 -2.17 22.57
N MET A 689 -50.38 -1.73 21.94
CA MET A 689 -49.83 -0.38 22.12
C MET A 689 -49.57 0.30 20.77
N ILE A 690 -49.87 1.59 20.69
CA ILE A 690 -49.58 2.45 19.53
C ILE A 690 -48.48 3.44 19.91
N ARG A 691 -47.55 3.71 18.97
CA ARG A 691 -46.43 4.62 19.14
C ARG A 691 -46.62 5.86 18.27
N TYR A 692 -46.50 7.02 18.88
CA TYR A 692 -46.73 8.31 18.25
C TYR A 692 -45.52 9.24 18.37
N HIS A 693 -45.40 10.15 17.40
CA HIS A 693 -44.64 11.39 17.52
C HIS A 693 -45.61 12.58 17.48
N PRO A 694 -45.77 13.33 18.59
CA PRO A 694 -46.43 14.63 18.59
C PRO A 694 -45.73 15.64 17.64
N PRO A 695 -46.43 16.66 17.12
CA PRO A 695 -45.85 17.59 16.16
C PRO A 695 -44.70 18.43 16.73
N GLU A 696 -44.71 18.74 18.02
CA GLU A 696 -43.59 19.43 18.69
C GLU A 696 -42.35 18.53 18.76
N VAL A 697 -42.54 17.22 19.03
CA VAL A 697 -41.48 16.20 19.02
C VAL A 697 -40.93 15.99 17.62
N VAL A 698 -41.78 15.93 16.58
CA VAL A 698 -41.31 15.86 15.18
C VAL A 698 -40.45 17.07 14.83
N THR A 699 -40.88 18.28 15.23
CA THR A 699 -40.14 19.53 14.96
C THR A 699 -38.83 19.59 15.73
N ALA A 700 -38.78 19.09 16.96
CA ALA A 700 -37.57 19.03 17.77
C ALA A 700 -36.59 17.95 17.27
N LEU A 701 -37.08 16.78 16.84
CA LEU A 701 -36.29 15.73 16.20
C LEU A 701 -35.67 16.19 14.88
N ASP A 702 -36.42 16.94 14.06
CA ASP A 702 -35.92 17.54 12.82
C ASP A 702 -34.76 18.51 13.10
N LYS A 703 -34.95 19.46 14.03
CA LYS A 703 -33.89 20.36 14.50
C LYS A 703 -32.67 19.63 15.07
N LEU A 704 -32.88 18.58 15.86
CA LEU A 704 -31.80 17.75 16.41
C LEU A 704 -31.03 17.05 15.29
N SER A 705 -31.73 16.53 14.27
CA SER A 705 -31.11 15.89 13.12
C SER A 705 -30.27 16.87 12.30
N LEU A 706 -30.76 18.10 12.09
CA LEU A 706 -30.00 19.18 11.45
C LEU A 706 -28.75 19.54 12.26
N ALA A 707 -28.88 19.78 13.57
CA ALA A 707 -27.75 20.12 14.43
C ALA A 707 -26.69 19.00 14.52
N ASN A 708 -27.10 17.74 14.45
CA ASN A 708 -26.20 16.59 14.41
C ASN A 708 -25.42 16.50 13.09
N GLU A 709 -26.08 16.79 11.97
CA GLU A 709 -25.48 16.82 10.64
C GLU A 709 -24.51 18.01 10.51
N GLU A 710 -24.89 19.21 10.98
CA GLU A 710 -24.01 20.39 11.07
C GLU A 710 -22.78 20.12 11.95
N LEU A 711 -22.95 19.47 13.11
CA LEU A 711 -21.84 19.01 13.96
C LEU A 711 -20.93 18.03 13.23
N THR A 712 -21.50 17.08 12.48
CA THR A 712 -20.72 16.10 11.71
C THR A 712 -19.90 16.78 10.60
N VAL A 713 -20.46 17.79 9.93
CA VAL A 713 -19.76 18.61 8.93
C VAL A 713 -18.64 19.42 9.57
N ALA A 714 -18.91 20.13 10.68
CA ALA A 714 -17.91 20.91 11.40
C ALA A 714 -16.75 20.05 11.93
N CYS A 715 -17.05 18.87 12.51
CA CYS A 715 -16.02 17.94 12.97
C CYS A 715 -15.21 17.33 11.81
N ARG A 716 -15.81 17.12 10.63
CA ARG A 716 -15.06 16.69 9.44
C ARG A 716 -14.12 17.78 8.94
N ALA A 717 -14.59 19.02 8.82
CA ALA A 717 -13.74 20.14 8.43
C ALA A 717 -12.57 20.35 9.42
N ALA A 718 -12.83 20.20 10.71
CA ALA A 718 -11.81 20.25 11.77
C ALA A 718 -10.79 19.10 11.64
N TRP A 719 -11.25 17.86 11.41
CA TRP A 719 -10.37 16.70 11.18
C TRP A 719 -9.50 16.85 9.93
N ASP A 720 -10.09 17.29 8.82
CA ASP A 720 -9.36 17.51 7.58
C ASP A 720 -8.32 18.65 7.74
N SER A 721 -8.60 19.65 8.58
CA SER A 721 -7.63 20.68 8.96
C SER A 721 -6.50 20.13 9.84
N PHE A 722 -6.83 19.32 10.84
CA PHE A 722 -5.87 18.66 11.72
C PHE A 722 -4.92 17.74 10.94
N LEU A 723 -5.42 17.00 9.94
CA LEU A 723 -4.58 16.22 9.04
C LEU A 723 -3.70 17.11 8.13
N ARG A 724 -4.21 18.25 7.65
CA ARG A 724 -3.39 19.21 6.89
C ARG A 724 -2.23 19.77 7.72
N ASP A 725 -2.43 20.04 9.02
CA ASP A 725 -1.38 20.54 9.91
C ASP A 725 -0.20 19.55 10.09
N PHE A 726 -0.43 18.23 9.96
CA PHE A 726 0.65 17.23 10.00
C PHE A 726 1.74 17.46 8.94
N SER A 727 1.41 18.14 7.83
CA SER A 727 2.35 18.43 6.74
C SER A 727 3.60 19.16 7.21
N LYS A 728 3.51 19.98 8.27
CA LYS A 728 4.62 20.70 8.91
C LYS A 728 5.66 19.76 9.54
N HIS A 729 5.24 18.55 9.91
CA HIS A 729 6.06 17.55 10.59
C HIS A 729 6.42 16.35 9.68
N TYR A 730 5.84 16.26 8.48
CA TYR A 730 5.94 15.08 7.62
C TYR A 730 7.39 14.64 7.36
N ALA A 731 8.29 15.57 7.01
CA ALA A 731 9.69 15.26 6.72
C ALA A 731 10.44 14.66 7.93
N GLU A 732 10.17 15.12 9.16
CA GLU A 732 10.78 14.56 10.37
C GLU A 732 10.26 13.14 10.64
N PHE A 733 8.96 12.92 10.48
CA PHE A 733 8.35 11.60 10.64
C PHE A 733 8.80 10.62 9.54
N GLN A 734 8.94 11.10 8.29
CA GLN A 734 9.45 10.32 7.16
C GLN A 734 10.90 9.89 7.40
N ALA A 735 11.77 10.80 7.88
CA ALA A 735 13.14 10.47 8.26
C ALA A 735 13.22 9.45 9.41
N ALA A 736 12.36 9.57 10.43
CA ALA A 736 12.28 8.59 11.52
C ALA A 736 11.82 7.20 11.01
N VAL A 737 10.82 7.12 10.12
CA VAL A 737 10.37 5.86 9.53
C VAL A 737 11.40 5.25 8.59
N GLN A 738 12.10 6.05 7.78
CA GLN A 738 13.22 5.59 6.96
C GLN A 738 14.36 5.05 7.83
N ALA A 739 14.64 5.70 8.96
CA ALA A 739 15.64 5.22 9.90
C ALA A 739 15.25 3.87 10.54
N LEU A 740 13.99 3.72 10.96
CA LEU A 740 13.45 2.43 11.44
C LEU A 740 13.50 1.33 10.37
N ALA A 741 13.22 1.66 9.11
CA ALA A 741 13.34 0.74 7.98
C ALA A 741 14.78 0.26 7.80
N ALA A 742 15.76 1.17 7.83
CA ALA A 742 17.17 0.83 7.70
C ALA A 742 17.69 0.00 8.89
N LEU A 743 17.24 0.30 10.12
CA LEU A 743 17.52 -0.50 11.31
C LEU A 743 16.98 -1.93 11.19
N ASP A 744 15.77 -2.12 10.67
CA ASP A 744 15.18 -3.44 10.43
C ASP A 744 15.99 -4.26 9.40
N CYS A 745 16.43 -3.60 8.32
CA CYS A 745 17.26 -4.25 7.32
C CYS A 745 18.66 -4.61 7.85
N LEU A 746 19.29 -3.75 8.66
CA LEU A 746 20.56 -4.06 9.32
C LEU A 746 20.41 -5.21 10.33
N HIS A 747 19.32 -5.22 11.10
CA HIS A 747 18.97 -6.32 12.01
C HIS A 747 18.74 -7.64 11.25
N SER A 748 18.04 -7.60 10.12
CA SER A 748 17.85 -8.74 9.21
C SER A 748 19.17 -9.32 8.70
N LEU A 749 20.10 -8.45 8.28
CA LEU A 749 21.43 -8.87 7.81
C LEU A 749 22.31 -9.40 8.96
N ALA A 750 22.17 -8.87 10.18
CA ALA A 750 22.85 -9.37 11.37
C ALA A 750 22.32 -10.75 11.85
N ILE A 751 21.05 -11.05 11.60
CA ILE A 751 20.52 -12.43 11.74
C ILE A 751 21.18 -13.35 10.71
N LEU A 752 21.21 -12.93 9.43
CA LEU A 752 21.79 -13.70 8.33
C LEU A 752 23.28 -14.00 8.55
N SER A 753 24.07 -13.02 8.98
CA SER A 753 25.52 -13.15 9.17
C SER A 753 25.93 -14.08 10.31
N ARG A 754 25.01 -14.46 11.20
CA ARG A 754 25.24 -15.45 12.27
C ARG A 754 25.09 -16.90 11.79
N ASN A 755 24.67 -17.12 10.54
CA ASN A 755 24.62 -18.45 9.95
C ASN A 755 26.04 -19.00 9.70
N LYS A 756 26.20 -20.31 9.90
CA LYS A 756 27.49 -21.01 9.73
C LYS A 756 28.04 -20.80 8.31
N GLY A 757 29.30 -20.38 8.21
CA GLY A 757 30.01 -20.21 6.93
C GLY A 757 29.92 -18.81 6.32
N TYR A 758 29.17 -17.88 6.92
CA TYR A 758 29.19 -16.48 6.53
C TYR A 758 30.46 -15.79 7.06
N VAL A 759 31.03 -14.91 6.24
CA VAL A 759 32.23 -14.12 6.56
C VAL A 759 32.04 -12.68 6.09
N CYS A 760 32.71 -11.73 6.74
CA CYS A 760 32.72 -10.34 6.31
C CYS A 760 33.55 -10.22 5.00
N PRO A 761 33.00 -9.66 3.91
CA PRO A 761 33.75 -9.46 2.67
C PRO A 761 34.81 -8.36 2.84
N VAL A 762 35.99 -8.57 2.27
CA VAL A 762 37.07 -7.58 2.22
C VAL A 762 37.06 -6.92 0.85
N PHE A 763 37.06 -5.59 0.83
CA PHE A 763 37.15 -4.79 -0.39
C PHE A 763 38.56 -4.26 -0.57
N VAL A 764 39.06 -4.38 -1.80
CA VAL A 764 40.32 -3.80 -2.25
C VAL A 764 40.20 -2.28 -2.38
N ASP A 765 41.31 -1.55 -2.29
CA ASP A 765 41.32 -0.10 -2.48
C ASP A 765 41.29 0.26 -3.99
N ASP A 766 40.84 1.47 -4.32
CA ASP A 766 40.69 1.97 -5.71
C ASP A 766 41.99 1.94 -6.56
N TYR A 767 43.17 1.83 -5.93
CA TYR A 767 44.47 1.73 -6.61
C TYR A 767 44.93 0.28 -6.85
N GLU A 768 44.26 -0.70 -6.26
CA GLU A 768 44.55 -2.12 -6.44
C GLU A 768 43.83 -2.69 -7.69
N PRO A 769 44.40 -3.74 -8.33
CA PRO A 769 43.78 -4.34 -9.50
C PRO A 769 42.45 -5.04 -9.16
N VAL A 770 41.46 -4.90 -10.06
CA VAL A 770 40.13 -5.52 -9.90
C VAL A 770 40.25 -7.03 -9.77
N GLN A 771 39.68 -7.58 -8.69
CA GLN A 771 39.74 -9.00 -8.38
C GLN A 771 38.49 -9.51 -7.65
N ILE A 772 38.20 -10.81 -7.81
CA ILE A 772 37.18 -11.56 -7.08
C ILE A 772 37.85 -12.82 -6.55
N GLN A 773 37.97 -12.93 -5.22
CA GLN A 773 38.48 -14.10 -4.53
C GLN A 773 37.40 -14.66 -3.61
N ILE A 774 37.00 -15.91 -3.86
CA ILE A 774 35.97 -16.62 -3.09
C ILE A 774 36.55 -17.98 -2.71
N CYS A 775 36.82 -18.18 -1.42
CA CYS A 775 37.29 -19.45 -0.88
C CYS A 775 36.11 -20.24 -0.28
N SER A 776 35.96 -21.51 -0.67
CA SER A 776 34.88 -22.41 -0.24
C SER A 776 33.47 -21.82 -0.37
N GLY A 777 33.24 -21.03 -1.43
CA GLY A 777 31.97 -20.35 -1.66
C GLY A 777 30.80 -21.31 -1.87
N ARG A 778 29.61 -20.88 -1.46
CA ARG A 778 28.37 -21.67 -1.53
C ARG A 778 27.25 -20.86 -2.18
N HIS A 779 26.33 -21.53 -2.87
CA HIS A 779 25.20 -20.86 -3.51
C HIS A 779 24.16 -20.46 -2.44
N PRO A 780 23.87 -19.17 -2.21
CA PRO A 780 23.10 -18.72 -1.04
C PRO A 780 21.73 -19.39 -0.89
N VAL A 781 20.96 -19.51 -1.98
CA VAL A 781 19.67 -20.23 -1.99
C VAL A 781 19.84 -21.72 -1.78
N LEU A 782 20.65 -22.41 -2.59
CA LEU A 782 20.74 -23.87 -2.55
C LEU A 782 21.37 -24.41 -1.27
N GLU A 783 22.22 -23.64 -0.58
CA GLU A 783 22.75 -24.00 0.73
C GLU A 783 21.63 -24.20 1.76
N THR A 784 20.62 -23.31 1.81
CA THR A 784 19.49 -23.47 2.75
C THR A 784 18.70 -24.77 2.52
N THR A 785 18.66 -25.25 1.28
CA THR A 785 17.88 -26.42 0.85
C THR A 785 18.67 -27.73 0.90
N LEU A 786 19.96 -27.70 0.55
CA LEU A 786 20.83 -28.89 0.44
C LEU A 786 21.74 -29.08 1.65
N GLN A 787 22.01 -28.02 2.41
CA GLN A 787 22.83 -28.00 3.63
C GLN A 787 24.19 -28.68 3.40
N ASP A 788 24.55 -29.68 4.21
CA ASP A 788 25.84 -30.40 4.12
C ASP A 788 26.03 -31.18 2.80
N ASN A 789 24.99 -31.34 1.97
CA ASN A 789 25.11 -31.97 0.65
C ASN A 789 25.61 -31.01 -0.45
N PHE A 790 25.73 -29.70 -0.17
CA PHE A 790 26.28 -28.73 -1.12
C PHE A 790 27.81 -28.73 -1.06
N VAL A 791 28.46 -29.07 -2.18
CA VAL A 791 29.93 -29.01 -2.30
C VAL A 791 30.35 -27.56 -2.57
N PRO A 792 31.15 -26.93 -1.69
CA PRO A 792 31.64 -25.57 -1.88
C PRO A 792 32.62 -25.49 -3.06
N ASN A 793 32.73 -24.31 -3.68
CA ASN A 793 33.56 -24.06 -4.85
C ASN A 793 34.42 -22.81 -4.65
N ASP A 794 35.71 -22.91 -5.00
CA ASP A 794 36.62 -21.77 -5.03
C ASP A 794 36.44 -20.96 -6.34
N THR A 795 36.74 -19.66 -6.29
CA THR A 795 36.80 -18.77 -7.45
C THR A 795 37.93 -17.78 -7.27
N ASN A 796 38.81 -17.69 -8.26
CA ASN A 796 39.87 -16.70 -8.32
C ASN A 796 39.79 -16.00 -9.68
N MET A 797 39.58 -14.68 -9.66
CA MET A 797 39.65 -13.84 -10.85
C MET A 797 40.43 -12.57 -10.51
N HIS A 798 41.35 -12.17 -11.39
CA HIS A 798 42.24 -11.04 -11.14
C HIS A 798 42.62 -10.37 -12.47
N ALA A 799 42.46 -9.05 -12.58
CA ALA A 799 42.66 -8.28 -13.81
C ALA A 799 44.02 -8.56 -14.49
N ASP A 800 45.11 -8.51 -13.74
CA ASP A 800 46.48 -8.73 -14.28
C ASP A 800 46.85 -10.20 -14.52
N ARG A 801 45.98 -11.16 -14.21
CA ARG A 801 46.26 -12.60 -14.28
C ARG A 801 45.10 -13.37 -14.89
N GLU A 802 44.23 -13.91 -14.03
CA GLU A 802 43.12 -14.79 -14.39
C GLU A 802 41.83 -13.96 -14.58
N TYR A 803 41.83 -13.05 -15.56
CA TYR A 803 40.68 -12.15 -15.80
C TYR A 803 39.48 -12.84 -16.47
N CYS A 804 39.65 -14.07 -16.95
CA CYS A 804 38.61 -14.84 -17.65
C CYS A 804 38.70 -16.33 -17.28
N GLN A 805 37.55 -16.96 -17.02
CA GLN A 805 37.45 -18.37 -16.65
C GLN A 805 36.54 -19.13 -17.63
N ILE A 806 37.08 -20.12 -18.33
CA ILE A 806 36.34 -20.92 -19.32
C ILE A 806 35.77 -22.18 -18.66
N VAL A 807 34.49 -22.15 -18.29
CA VAL A 807 33.80 -23.26 -17.62
C VAL A 807 33.27 -24.28 -18.64
N THR A 808 33.78 -25.51 -18.62
CA THR A 808 33.40 -26.60 -19.55
C THR A 808 32.74 -27.78 -18.82
N GLY A 809 32.18 -28.74 -19.58
CA GLY A 809 31.59 -29.97 -19.06
C GLY A 809 30.12 -30.20 -19.44
N PRO A 810 29.55 -31.39 -19.16
CA PRO A 810 28.18 -31.74 -19.55
C PRO A 810 27.14 -30.77 -18.98
N ASN A 811 26.00 -30.62 -19.66
CA ASN A 811 24.92 -29.72 -19.22
C ASN A 811 24.12 -30.31 -18.05
N MET A 812 24.78 -30.31 -16.89
CA MET A 812 24.26 -30.64 -15.57
C MET A 812 24.16 -29.36 -14.73
N GLY A 813 23.28 -29.36 -13.71
CA GLY A 813 22.98 -28.18 -12.91
C GLY A 813 24.18 -27.51 -12.22
N GLY A 814 25.25 -28.26 -11.92
CA GLY A 814 26.45 -27.75 -11.25
C GLY A 814 27.13 -26.57 -11.96
N LYS A 815 27.20 -26.56 -13.30
CA LYS A 815 27.85 -25.45 -14.02
C LYS A 815 27.06 -24.14 -13.91
N SER A 816 25.74 -24.22 -14.11
CA SER A 816 24.85 -23.06 -13.96
C SER A 816 24.79 -22.58 -12.51
N CYS A 817 24.79 -23.52 -11.56
CA CYS A 817 24.90 -23.22 -10.13
C CYS A 817 26.17 -22.45 -9.79
N TYR A 818 27.34 -22.88 -10.28
CA TYR A 818 28.62 -22.19 -10.04
C TYR A 818 28.60 -20.74 -10.56
N VAL A 819 28.20 -20.53 -11.82
CA VAL A 819 28.17 -19.19 -12.41
C VAL A 819 27.18 -18.27 -11.68
N ARG A 820 26.00 -18.78 -11.30
CA ARG A 820 25.03 -18.02 -10.50
C ARG A 820 25.56 -17.71 -9.10
N GLN A 821 26.22 -18.67 -8.45
CA GLN A 821 26.83 -18.51 -7.13
C GLN A 821 27.82 -17.34 -7.10
N VAL A 822 28.76 -17.26 -8.07
CA VAL A 822 29.76 -16.18 -8.11
C VAL A 822 29.09 -14.81 -8.20
N ALA A 823 28.10 -14.65 -9.09
CA ALA A 823 27.35 -13.40 -9.22
C ALA A 823 26.52 -13.06 -7.97
N LEU A 824 25.87 -14.05 -7.34
CA LEU A 824 25.08 -13.86 -6.12
C LEU A 824 25.95 -13.46 -4.92
N ILE A 825 27.14 -14.05 -4.77
CA ILE A 825 28.10 -13.67 -3.71
C ILE A 825 28.58 -12.23 -3.92
N ALA A 826 28.87 -11.82 -5.15
CA ALA A 826 29.24 -10.42 -5.46
C ALA A 826 28.11 -9.44 -5.11
N ILE A 827 26.86 -9.75 -5.48
CA ILE A 827 25.66 -8.96 -5.12
C ILE A 827 25.52 -8.85 -3.60
N MET A 828 25.68 -9.94 -2.85
CA MET A 828 25.58 -9.95 -1.38
C MET A 828 26.70 -9.15 -0.70
N ALA A 829 27.93 -9.20 -1.22
CA ALA A 829 29.02 -8.40 -0.69
C ALA A 829 28.75 -6.90 -0.88
N GLN A 830 28.36 -6.51 -2.10
CA GLN A 830 28.14 -5.12 -2.50
C GLN A 830 26.83 -4.50 -1.97
N HIS A 831 25.97 -5.25 -1.30
CA HIS A 831 24.58 -4.92 -0.94
C HIS A 831 24.29 -3.61 -0.13
N HIS A 832 25.29 -2.78 0.18
CA HIS A 832 25.33 -1.99 1.41
C HIS A 832 25.31 -0.43 1.26
N GLN A 833 24.11 0.19 1.15
CA GLN A 833 23.80 1.65 0.99
C GLN A 833 23.42 2.45 2.28
N GLN A 834 23.83 3.72 2.41
CA GLN A 834 22.95 4.76 2.96
C GLN A 834 23.21 6.11 2.28
N LYS A 835 22.15 6.78 1.82
CA LYS A 835 22.22 8.17 1.38
C LYS A 835 20.95 8.91 1.82
N TYR A 836 21.15 9.95 2.63
CA TYR A 836 20.40 11.21 2.78
C TYR A 836 20.64 11.81 4.19
N MET A 837 20.55 13.14 4.29
CA MET A 837 21.11 14.05 5.31
C MET A 837 22.60 14.38 5.15
N SER A 838 22.86 15.37 4.31
CA SER A 838 24.15 16.02 4.04
C SER A 838 24.47 17.13 5.06
N TRP A 839 25.38 16.87 6.00
CA TRP A 839 26.17 17.90 6.69
C TRP A 839 27.56 17.29 6.94
N MET A 840 28.63 17.98 6.51
CA MET A 840 30.02 17.53 6.68
C MET A 840 30.56 17.91 8.06
N GLY A 841 31.37 17.04 8.67
CA GLY A 841 32.12 17.36 9.89
C GLY A 841 32.98 16.22 10.42
N SER A 842 34.30 16.36 10.26
CA SER A 842 35.38 15.75 11.07
C SER A 842 35.59 14.22 11.06
N THR A 843 36.76 13.82 10.56
CA THR A 843 37.43 12.52 10.78
C THR A 843 37.83 12.31 12.25
N PRO A 844 37.90 11.06 12.75
CA PRO A 844 39.24 10.50 13.01
C PRO A 844 39.40 8.97 12.83
N GLY A 845 40.65 8.54 12.58
CA GLY A 845 41.25 7.31 13.13
C GLY A 845 40.76 5.93 12.65
N TRP A 846 41.48 5.32 11.70
CA TRP A 846 41.37 3.88 11.40
C TRP A 846 42.20 3.04 12.39
N VAL A 847 41.62 1.95 12.90
CA VAL A 847 42.36 0.89 13.61
C VAL A 847 42.49 -0.32 12.69
N LEU A 848 43.72 -0.65 12.33
CA LEU A 848 44.08 -1.83 11.54
C LEU A 848 44.11 -3.06 12.45
N LEU A 849 43.30 -4.09 12.17
CA LEU A 849 43.36 -5.38 12.86
C LEU A 849 43.36 -6.54 11.87
N THR A 850 44.56 -6.85 11.36
CA THR A 850 44.87 -8.11 10.68
C THR A 850 44.75 -9.30 11.63
N VAL A 851 44.09 -10.38 11.21
CA VAL A 851 44.26 -11.71 11.82
C VAL A 851 44.57 -12.73 10.73
N PHE A 852 45.83 -13.13 10.65
CA PHE A 852 46.23 -14.33 9.93
C PHE A 852 45.73 -15.56 10.68
N SER A 853 45.00 -16.46 10.00
CA SER A 853 44.93 -17.84 10.45
C SER A 853 46.26 -18.52 10.13
N LYS A 854 46.98 -18.97 11.15
CA LYS A 854 48.15 -19.85 10.98
C LYS A 854 47.68 -21.22 10.50
N GLY A 855 47.63 -21.41 9.18
CA GLY A 855 47.64 -22.73 8.58
C GLY A 855 48.99 -23.41 8.80
N GLU A 856 48.97 -24.66 9.25
CA GLU A 856 50.17 -25.46 9.50
C GLU A 856 50.94 -25.72 8.20
N ALA A 857 52.27 -25.60 8.25
CA ALA A 857 53.12 -26.01 7.14
C ALA A 857 53.32 -27.54 7.17
N PRO A 858 53.26 -28.25 6.03
CA PRO A 858 53.34 -29.70 6.01
C PRO A 858 54.78 -30.22 6.17
N SER A 859 54.94 -31.23 7.02
CA SER A 859 56.03 -32.22 7.00
C SER A 859 55.51 -33.58 7.45
#